data_AF-A0A537K4I8-F1
#
_entry.id   AF-A0A537K4I8-F1
#
_cell.length_a   1.000
_cell.length_b   1.000
_cell.length_c   1.000
_cell.angle_alpha   90.00
_cell.angle_beta   90.00
_cell.angle_gamma   90.00
#
_symmetry.space_group_name_H-M   'P 1'
#
loop_
_entity.id
_entity.type
_entity.pdbx_description
1 polymer ?
#
loop_
_entity_poly.entity_id
_entity_poly.type
_entity_poly.pdbx_seq_one_letter_code
_entity_poly.pdbx_strand_id
1 'polypeptide(L)'
;MRQALFLLLFIPNFLLAQVNLNQGLVAYYPFSGNANDASGNNNNPVFNNATLAADRLGNPNSAYSFNGVDNYIRIPNSPSLNPTNQISICAWVKVAGFYQGKCHGNNIVMKGDADYLQGNYMIRFDDNIYTSMQNCATSIPDVNHENFFGINSYSASSFGGYTPFIQPGEWYSVVYTCDGTTAKLYVNCQLRTSGPASGVTFSNSYDLFLGRLNDSQYPYWFNGAMDEVRIYNRPLNIDEVKAYGNCVACSTQSDFSIQQDACNRLSVSFLSNLNTYNSIEWEFGDGNTITGVSNPSHLYNNYGNYPVKLILNHDNNCSDTILKTISVGVQNDNQLILTKDTTICFGSSKQLLTKPSLSFCWSPSSFLNDSNSANPVTSTQQDITYYYTAVASGANLIVNGDFNGGNNGFSSGYNYANPNVTEGEYFVGTSPQAWNSALSNCGDHTTGNGKMMLVNGSPVPDVKVWTETVLVTPNTNYAFSTWIQALWPPNPAQLQFSINGKDIGTLITASLPTCTLTQFYTTWNSGNNTSATISIVNKNTEIQGNDFALDDISFAPVFIKRDSVIIRVDKPMVKTNNDTSICSSGQVQLNTTGAASYAWTPTAGLTNSNIANPVSSPNSTTQYIVTGTALNGCTAKDTVNINVYPSPIITKSNDVVICSNSSAQLFASGGVSYSWSPSGSLNNPSISNPVATPMSNTTYYVTVTDANTCKKTDSIRVAIRLDPVFTISSPVNICQNNSTQLNANGGHLYLCQPASSLNNPTIASPTASPQATTTYSVRITDTVCNNTSTLFTMVTVDNPIVKTNKDTSICSVDQVQLNTTGASIYAWTPSSGLSSANIANPVASPGSTTQYVVTGTTVNGCTAKDTVNINVYPKPVIAKSSDVVICKNSSVQLFASGGVVYSWTPSTSLSNASISNPVAAPVSNTTYYVTVTDVNSCKNKDSIRVGIRPDPVFSVSNSTSVCQNNSIQLIAAGGNIYSWQPANSLNDPTVANPTSTPQATTNYSVQITDTVCNNTSTLSTTVTVMPLPLVRASKSNDLDCSADFSQLNATGATKYAWAPANTLNNSQIANPIARPITQTLYIVKGTDPNGCVNYDSVTVNITGLNKSGYFMPSAFTPNNDGKNDCYRIRYWGVIEDLDFGIYNRWGERIFHTKNPSACWDGTYKGEKQNPGVYVYLITAKTSCGKVFKKGTFALIR
;
A
#
# COMPACT_ATOMS: atom_id res chain seq x y z
N MET A 1 47.53 -39.69 -39.77
CA MET A 1 47.42 -40.69 -38.69
C MET A 1 47.31 -39.89 -37.40
N ARG A 2 46.13 -39.60 -36.82
CA ARG A 2 45.08 -40.49 -36.28
C ARG A 2 45.60 -41.47 -35.22
N GLN A 3 45.61 -41.02 -33.96
CA GLN A 3 45.07 -41.74 -32.81
C GLN A 3 44.62 -40.69 -31.78
N ALA A 4 43.35 -40.73 -31.40
CA ALA A 4 42.79 -39.89 -30.34
C ALA A 4 42.61 -40.78 -29.10
N LEU A 5 43.14 -40.35 -27.97
CA LEU A 5 42.97 -41.04 -26.70
C LEU A 5 41.96 -40.23 -25.87
N PHE A 6 40.83 -40.84 -25.52
CA PHE A 6 39.78 -40.21 -24.72
C PHE A 6 40.27 -39.95 -23.29
N LEU A 7 40.19 -38.70 -22.84
CA LEU A 7 40.45 -38.30 -21.46
C LEU A 7 39.16 -38.48 -20.65
N LEU A 8 39.19 -39.23 -19.55
CA LEU A 8 38.05 -39.32 -18.64
C LEU A 8 37.90 -37.98 -17.89
N LEU A 9 36.76 -37.31 -18.09
CA LEU A 9 36.28 -36.27 -17.19
C LEU A 9 35.65 -36.93 -15.96
N PHE A 10 36.29 -36.76 -14.80
CA PHE A 10 35.67 -37.03 -13.51
C PHE A 10 34.62 -35.96 -13.23
N ILE A 11 33.35 -36.34 -13.29
CA ILE A 11 32.24 -35.56 -12.72
C ILE A 11 32.11 -35.99 -11.25
N PRO A 12 31.99 -35.06 -10.27
CA PRO A 12 31.70 -35.43 -8.89
C PRO A 12 30.26 -35.97 -8.79
N ASN A 13 30.12 -37.28 -8.59
CA ASN A 13 28.82 -37.92 -8.37
C ASN A 13 28.19 -37.41 -7.06
N PHE A 14 27.10 -36.64 -7.18
CA PHE A 14 26.06 -36.69 -6.15
C PHE A 14 25.49 -38.12 -6.10
N LEU A 15 25.34 -38.68 -4.89
CA LEU A 15 24.72 -40.00 -4.72
C LEU A 15 23.22 -39.95 -5.03
N LEU A 16 22.87 -40.20 -6.29
CA LEU A 16 21.56 -40.72 -6.68
C LEU A 16 21.68 -42.23 -6.95
N ALA A 17 20.70 -43.00 -6.47
CA ALA A 17 20.68 -44.44 -6.69
C ALA A 17 20.48 -44.75 -8.19
N GLN A 18 21.42 -45.46 -8.80
CA GLN A 18 21.37 -45.79 -10.22
C GLN A 18 20.21 -46.76 -10.53
N VAL A 19 19.28 -46.32 -11.37
CA VAL A 19 18.07 -47.08 -11.73
C VAL A 19 18.42 -48.26 -12.64
N ASN A 20 17.96 -49.47 -12.30
CA ASN A 20 18.35 -50.72 -12.99
C ASN A 20 17.23 -51.28 -13.91
N LEU A 21 17.25 -50.87 -15.17
CA LEU A 21 16.30 -51.33 -16.20
C LEU A 21 16.48 -52.78 -16.67
N ASN A 22 17.43 -53.55 -16.14
CA ASN A 22 17.55 -54.98 -16.46
C ASN A 22 16.74 -55.87 -15.50
N GLN A 23 16.28 -55.34 -14.36
CA GLN A 23 15.50 -56.11 -13.39
C GLN A 23 14.11 -56.42 -13.93
N GLY A 24 13.75 -57.71 -14.00
CA GLY A 24 12.43 -58.18 -14.47
C GLY A 24 12.23 -58.14 -15.99
N LEU A 25 13.30 -57.90 -16.77
CA LEU A 25 13.25 -57.82 -18.23
C LEU A 25 13.01 -59.21 -18.85
N VAL A 26 11.95 -59.31 -19.67
CA VAL A 26 11.43 -60.54 -20.30
C VAL A 26 11.79 -60.62 -21.78
N ALA A 27 11.71 -59.50 -22.49
CA ALA A 27 12.09 -59.39 -23.89
C ALA A 27 12.62 -57.98 -24.13
N TYR A 28 13.63 -57.86 -25.00
CA TYR A 28 14.22 -56.57 -25.33
C TYR A 28 14.77 -56.60 -26.75
N TYR A 29 14.17 -55.81 -27.62
CA TYR A 29 14.55 -55.67 -29.02
C TYR A 29 15.14 -54.26 -29.22
N PRO A 30 16.47 -54.09 -29.11
CA PRO A 30 17.15 -52.81 -29.31
C PRO A 30 17.27 -52.42 -30.79
N PHE A 31 16.85 -53.30 -31.70
CA PHE A 31 16.86 -53.15 -33.15
C PHE A 31 18.18 -52.70 -33.80
N SER A 32 19.30 -52.81 -33.08
CA SER A 32 20.66 -52.47 -33.51
C SER A 32 21.20 -53.47 -34.55
N GLY A 33 20.74 -53.33 -35.80
CA GLY A 33 21.14 -54.13 -36.97
C GLY A 33 20.40 -55.45 -37.16
N ASN A 34 19.57 -55.87 -36.20
CA ASN A 34 18.74 -57.09 -36.27
C ASN A 34 17.59 -57.04 -35.25
N ALA A 35 16.63 -57.96 -35.37
CA ALA A 35 15.44 -58.04 -34.51
C ALA A 35 15.52 -59.08 -33.37
N ASN A 36 16.72 -59.49 -32.95
CA ASN A 36 16.89 -60.52 -31.91
C ASN A 36 16.65 -59.96 -30.50
N ASP A 37 16.33 -60.87 -29.56
CA ASP A 37 16.07 -60.55 -28.16
C ASP A 37 17.37 -60.40 -27.35
N ALA A 38 17.75 -59.15 -27.08
CA ALA A 38 18.87 -58.78 -26.23
C ALA A 38 18.57 -58.86 -24.72
N SER A 39 17.34 -59.18 -24.29
CA SER A 39 17.10 -59.55 -22.87
C SER A 39 17.78 -60.88 -22.54
N GLY A 40 18.10 -61.68 -23.57
CA GLY A 40 18.64 -63.02 -23.47
C GLY A 40 17.73 -63.95 -22.68
N ASN A 41 16.42 -63.82 -22.89
CA ASN A 41 15.49 -64.94 -22.72
C ASN A 41 15.33 -65.71 -24.06
N ASN A 42 16.10 -65.33 -25.09
CA ASN A 42 16.14 -65.90 -26.44
C ASN A 42 14.76 -65.92 -27.12
N ASN A 43 13.96 -64.89 -26.86
CA ASN A 43 12.69 -64.61 -27.55
C ASN A 43 12.93 -64.10 -28.98
N ASN A 44 13.75 -64.80 -29.76
CA ASN A 44 14.13 -64.39 -31.10
C ASN A 44 12.98 -64.61 -32.10
N PRO A 45 12.81 -63.73 -33.10
CA PRO A 45 11.78 -63.88 -34.10
C PRO A 45 12.05 -65.06 -35.04
N VAL A 46 11.01 -65.80 -35.38
CA VAL A 46 11.06 -66.86 -36.42
C VAL A 46 10.63 -66.33 -37.80
N PHE A 47 10.05 -65.13 -37.83
CA PHE A 47 9.67 -64.44 -39.04
C PHE A 47 9.81 -62.93 -38.81
N ASN A 48 10.48 -62.26 -39.74
CA ASN A 48 10.61 -60.81 -39.80
C ASN A 48 10.67 -60.41 -41.27
N ASN A 49 9.67 -59.67 -41.74
CA ASN A 49 9.67 -59.02 -43.06
C ASN A 49 9.59 -57.48 -42.96
N ALA A 50 9.74 -56.92 -41.75
CA ALA A 50 9.97 -55.50 -41.55
C ALA A 50 11.39 -55.11 -42.00
N THR A 51 11.60 -53.84 -42.34
CA THR A 51 12.87 -53.35 -42.91
C THR A 51 13.67 -52.56 -41.89
N LEU A 52 15.00 -52.58 -41.97
CA LEU A 52 15.87 -51.78 -41.10
C LEU A 52 15.71 -50.27 -41.41
N ALA A 53 15.70 -49.45 -40.37
CA ALA A 53 15.47 -48.01 -40.42
C ALA A 53 16.41 -47.25 -39.48
N ALA A 54 16.40 -45.92 -39.56
CA ALA A 54 17.12 -45.08 -38.61
C ALA A 54 16.36 -44.98 -37.27
N ASP A 55 17.09 -45.01 -36.15
CA ASP A 55 16.52 -44.90 -34.80
C ASP A 55 16.13 -43.45 -34.41
N ARG A 56 15.71 -43.27 -33.15
CA ARG A 56 15.38 -41.96 -32.58
C ARG A 56 16.56 -40.99 -32.42
N LEU A 57 17.79 -41.48 -32.57
CA LEU A 57 19.03 -40.69 -32.53
C LEU A 57 19.60 -40.45 -33.95
N GLY A 58 18.93 -40.95 -34.99
CA GLY A 58 19.37 -40.86 -36.39
C GLY A 58 20.41 -41.90 -36.80
N ASN A 59 20.72 -42.88 -35.94
CA ASN A 59 21.66 -43.95 -36.30
C ASN A 59 21.02 -44.89 -37.34
N PRO A 60 21.66 -45.14 -38.49
CA PRO A 60 21.11 -46.02 -39.51
C PRO A 60 21.08 -47.48 -39.03
N ASN A 61 20.06 -48.22 -39.47
CA ASN A 61 19.85 -49.64 -39.16
C ASN A 61 19.72 -49.96 -37.66
N SER A 62 19.23 -49.01 -36.85
CA SER A 62 19.03 -49.18 -35.40
C SER A 62 17.56 -49.23 -34.98
N ALA A 63 16.63 -49.19 -35.93
CA ALA A 63 15.19 -49.39 -35.74
C ALA A 63 14.62 -50.30 -36.85
N TYR A 64 13.35 -50.72 -36.71
CA TYR A 64 12.62 -51.39 -37.80
C TYR A 64 11.42 -50.58 -38.27
N SER A 65 11.24 -50.47 -39.59
CA SER A 65 10.11 -49.86 -40.27
C SER A 65 9.10 -50.91 -40.76
N PHE A 66 7.83 -50.58 -40.58
CA PHE A 66 6.65 -51.39 -40.87
C PHE A 66 5.75 -50.59 -41.84
N ASN A 67 5.35 -51.22 -42.94
CA ASN A 67 4.67 -50.57 -44.06
C ASN A 67 3.16 -50.36 -43.88
N GLY A 68 2.55 -50.77 -42.77
CA GLY A 68 1.10 -50.70 -42.57
C GLY A 68 0.27 -51.65 -43.45
N VAL A 69 0.86 -52.67 -44.08
CA VAL A 69 0.15 -53.56 -45.02
C VAL A 69 0.38 -55.04 -44.74
N ASP A 70 1.63 -55.45 -44.56
CA ASP A 70 1.99 -56.87 -44.40
C ASP A 70 3.30 -57.11 -43.63
N ASN A 71 3.99 -56.04 -43.20
CA ASN A 71 5.24 -56.11 -42.45
C ASN A 71 4.96 -56.36 -40.97
N TYR A 72 5.60 -57.38 -40.39
CA TYR A 72 5.56 -57.69 -38.96
C TYR A 72 6.77 -58.51 -38.51
N ILE A 73 6.94 -58.56 -37.20
CA ILE A 73 7.90 -59.44 -36.54
C ILE A 73 7.08 -60.43 -35.69
N ARG A 74 7.27 -61.73 -35.91
CA ARG A 74 6.62 -62.80 -35.13
C ARG A 74 7.64 -63.51 -34.27
N ILE A 75 7.40 -63.45 -32.97
CA ILE A 75 8.17 -64.11 -31.94
C ILE A 75 7.33 -65.27 -31.38
N PRO A 76 7.81 -66.53 -31.42
CA PRO A 76 7.06 -67.66 -30.91
C PRO A 76 6.68 -67.49 -29.43
N ASN A 77 5.55 -68.06 -29.05
CA ASN A 77 5.17 -68.15 -27.65
C ASN A 77 6.28 -68.82 -26.80
N SER A 78 6.62 -68.21 -25.67
CA SER A 78 7.59 -68.74 -24.70
C SER A 78 7.09 -68.54 -23.26
N PRO A 79 7.58 -69.31 -22.27
CA PRO A 79 7.18 -69.12 -20.88
C PRO A 79 7.54 -67.73 -20.31
N SER A 80 8.62 -67.09 -20.79
CA SER A 80 9.00 -65.76 -20.32
C SER A 80 8.01 -64.68 -20.80
N LEU A 81 7.50 -64.81 -22.03
CA LEU A 81 6.44 -63.97 -22.61
C LEU A 81 5.05 -64.18 -21.99
N ASN A 82 4.93 -64.94 -20.90
CA ASN A 82 3.67 -65.20 -20.20
C ASN A 82 3.75 -64.78 -18.72
N PRO A 83 3.85 -63.48 -18.43
CA PRO A 83 3.77 -62.99 -17.05
C PRO A 83 2.39 -63.31 -16.44
N THR A 84 2.34 -63.47 -15.11
CA THR A 84 1.12 -63.93 -14.42
C THR A 84 0.04 -62.85 -14.38
N ASN A 85 0.26 -61.80 -13.59
CA ASN A 85 -0.70 -60.73 -13.30
C ASN A 85 -0.04 -59.34 -13.27
N GLN A 86 1.26 -59.25 -13.56
CA GLN A 86 2.03 -58.00 -13.57
C GLN A 86 2.85 -57.92 -14.85
N ILE A 87 2.83 -56.78 -15.52
CA ILE A 87 3.57 -56.57 -16.78
C ILE A 87 3.97 -55.11 -16.93
N SER A 88 5.07 -54.85 -17.63
CA SER A 88 5.23 -53.58 -18.34
C SER A 88 5.62 -53.84 -19.78
N ILE A 89 5.05 -53.07 -20.70
CA ILE A 89 5.36 -53.09 -22.13
C ILE A 89 5.83 -51.68 -22.47
N CYS A 90 6.97 -51.58 -23.13
CA CYS A 90 7.63 -50.32 -23.46
C CYS A 90 8.02 -50.38 -24.94
N ALA A 91 7.72 -49.34 -25.71
CA ALA A 91 8.18 -49.20 -27.08
C ALA A 91 8.49 -47.74 -27.37
N TRP A 92 9.59 -47.48 -28.10
CA TRP A 92 9.72 -46.25 -28.85
C TRP A 92 9.09 -46.47 -30.22
N VAL A 93 8.21 -45.56 -30.63
CA VAL A 93 7.44 -45.67 -31.88
C VAL A 93 7.42 -44.35 -32.65
N LYS A 94 7.55 -44.46 -33.97
CA LYS A 94 7.42 -43.35 -34.92
C LYS A 94 6.24 -43.63 -35.84
N VAL A 95 5.08 -43.06 -35.57
CA VAL A 95 3.87 -43.28 -36.37
C VAL A 95 4.04 -42.59 -37.72
N ALA A 96 3.73 -43.28 -38.83
CA ALA A 96 3.74 -42.72 -40.19
C ALA A 96 2.33 -42.50 -40.77
N GLY A 97 1.30 -43.07 -40.15
CA GLY A 97 -0.11 -42.89 -40.51
C GLY A 97 -0.95 -44.07 -40.04
N PHE A 98 -2.22 -44.13 -40.47
CA PHE A 98 -3.13 -45.22 -40.18
C PHE A 98 -3.07 -46.37 -41.20
N TYR A 99 -3.32 -47.59 -40.74
CA TYR A 99 -3.70 -48.73 -41.57
C TYR A 99 -4.90 -48.39 -42.47
N GLN A 100 -4.76 -48.61 -43.78
CA GLN A 100 -5.74 -48.29 -44.81
C GLN A 100 -6.85 -49.38 -44.97
N GLY A 101 -7.05 -50.22 -43.96
CA GLY A 101 -8.11 -51.22 -43.95
C GLY A 101 -9.48 -50.63 -43.60
N LYS A 102 -10.50 -51.49 -43.49
CA LYS A 102 -11.85 -51.06 -43.06
C LYS A 102 -11.93 -50.53 -41.62
N CYS A 103 -10.86 -50.65 -40.85
CA CYS A 103 -10.81 -50.41 -39.42
C CYS A 103 -9.45 -49.79 -39.07
N HIS A 104 -9.40 -48.70 -38.31
CA HIS A 104 -8.19 -47.88 -38.16
C HIS A 104 -7.32 -48.22 -36.93
N GLY A 105 -7.39 -49.45 -36.42
CA GLY A 105 -6.49 -49.92 -35.36
C GLY A 105 -5.10 -50.28 -35.89
N ASN A 106 -4.04 -49.94 -35.15
CA ASN A 106 -2.65 -50.23 -35.49
C ASN A 106 -1.94 -50.84 -34.26
N ASN A 107 -1.65 -52.15 -34.29
CA ASN A 107 -1.05 -52.85 -33.14
C ASN A 107 0.47 -52.74 -33.13
N ILE A 108 1.02 -52.16 -32.06
CA ILE A 108 2.46 -51.95 -31.89
C ILE A 108 3.10 -53.21 -31.31
N VAL A 109 2.61 -53.64 -30.14
CA VAL A 109 2.98 -54.89 -29.48
C VAL A 109 1.69 -55.62 -29.17
N MET A 110 1.51 -56.87 -29.60
CA MET A 110 0.31 -57.66 -29.31
C MET A 110 0.64 -59.14 -29.10
N LYS A 111 0.14 -59.71 -28.01
CA LYS A 111 0.15 -61.15 -27.74
C LYS A 111 -1.27 -61.60 -27.40
N GLY A 112 -1.95 -62.15 -28.41
CA GLY A 112 -3.36 -62.52 -28.36
C GLY A 112 -3.94 -62.76 -29.76
N ASP A 113 -5.14 -63.31 -29.81
CA ASP A 113 -5.93 -63.64 -31.02
C ASP A 113 -7.06 -62.64 -31.33
N ALA A 114 -7.62 -62.00 -30.31
CA ALA A 114 -8.69 -61.02 -30.46
C ALA A 114 -8.56 -59.88 -29.43
N ASP A 115 -9.22 -58.77 -29.72
CA ASP A 115 -9.51 -57.75 -28.73
C ASP A 115 -10.40 -58.33 -27.62
N TYR A 116 -10.11 -57.97 -26.36
CA TYR A 116 -10.92 -58.26 -25.17
C TYR A 116 -10.98 -59.72 -24.64
N LEU A 117 -10.01 -60.61 -24.94
CA LEU A 117 -9.93 -61.95 -24.31
C LEU A 117 -8.92 -62.07 -23.15
N GLN A 118 -9.35 -62.70 -22.05
CA GLN A 118 -8.55 -62.86 -20.83
C GLN A 118 -7.23 -63.59 -21.12
N GLY A 119 -6.10 -63.03 -20.67
CA GLY A 119 -4.76 -63.53 -21.00
C GLY A 119 -4.00 -62.68 -22.01
N ASN A 120 -4.68 -61.89 -22.85
CA ASN A 120 -4.05 -61.09 -23.90
C ASN A 120 -3.43 -59.78 -23.34
N TYR A 121 -2.37 -59.29 -23.98
CA TYR A 121 -1.79 -57.97 -23.69
C TYR A 121 -1.36 -57.25 -24.96
N MET A 122 -1.52 -55.92 -24.98
CA MET A 122 -1.13 -55.08 -26.12
C MET A 122 -0.78 -53.63 -25.78
N ILE A 123 -0.01 -53.01 -26.67
CA ILE A 123 -0.01 -51.55 -26.91
C ILE A 123 -0.45 -51.33 -28.36
N ARG A 124 -1.40 -50.41 -28.57
CA ARG A 124 -1.90 -50.03 -29.91
C ARG A 124 -2.12 -48.53 -30.06
N PHE A 125 -2.35 -48.11 -31.30
CA PHE A 125 -2.72 -46.75 -31.73
C PHE A 125 -4.03 -46.82 -32.52
N ASP A 126 -4.98 -45.93 -32.23
CA ASP A 126 -6.40 -46.04 -32.66
C ASP A 126 -7.10 -44.66 -32.67
N ASP A 127 -8.16 -44.48 -33.46
CA ASP A 127 -8.94 -43.22 -33.61
C ASP A 127 -10.17 -43.12 -32.68
N ASN A 128 -10.42 -44.17 -31.89
CA ASN A 128 -11.32 -44.20 -30.74
C ASN A 128 -12.83 -43.95 -31.01
N ILE A 129 -13.32 -44.16 -32.23
CA ILE A 129 -14.77 -44.17 -32.52
C ILE A 129 -15.39 -45.51 -32.05
N TYR A 130 -15.51 -45.68 -30.74
CA TYR A 130 -16.21 -46.80 -30.09
C TYR A 130 -17.56 -46.38 -29.50
N THR A 131 -18.49 -45.95 -30.37
CA THR A 131 -19.90 -45.76 -29.98
C THR A 131 -20.80 -46.71 -30.77
N SER A 132 -21.24 -47.78 -30.10
CA SER A 132 -22.03 -48.93 -30.60
C SER A 132 -21.27 -49.97 -31.45
N MET A 133 -21.73 -51.23 -31.37
CA MET A 133 -21.01 -52.44 -31.83
C MET A 133 -21.09 -52.68 -33.36
N GLN A 134 -20.93 -51.63 -34.17
CA GLN A 134 -20.81 -51.74 -35.64
C GLN A 134 -19.49 -51.12 -36.11
N ASN A 135 -18.39 -51.72 -35.65
CA ASN A 135 -17.04 -51.34 -36.03
C ASN A 135 -16.82 -51.51 -37.55
N CYS A 136 -15.97 -50.66 -38.11
CA CYS A 136 -15.45 -50.75 -39.49
C CYS A 136 -16.40 -50.33 -40.64
N ALA A 137 -17.22 -49.30 -40.42
CA ALA A 137 -18.19 -48.79 -41.41
C ALA A 137 -17.67 -47.67 -42.34
N THR A 138 -16.60 -46.96 -41.96
CA THR A 138 -16.00 -45.85 -42.73
C THR A 138 -14.58 -46.18 -43.17
N SER A 139 -14.16 -45.69 -44.34
CA SER A 139 -12.81 -45.89 -44.90
C SER A 139 -11.93 -44.64 -44.76
N ILE A 140 -12.22 -43.77 -43.80
CA ILE A 140 -11.53 -42.50 -43.55
C ILE A 140 -11.29 -42.42 -42.03
N PRO A 141 -10.02 -42.40 -41.57
CA PRO A 141 -9.68 -42.29 -40.14
C PRO A 141 -9.92 -40.89 -39.60
N ASP A 142 -10.32 -40.79 -38.32
CA ASP A 142 -10.44 -39.50 -37.64
C ASP A 142 -9.11 -39.08 -37.03
N VAL A 143 -8.32 -38.38 -37.84
CA VAL A 143 -7.01 -37.80 -37.48
C VAL A 143 -7.06 -36.77 -36.34
N ASN A 144 -8.24 -36.42 -35.79
CA ASN A 144 -8.36 -35.48 -34.67
C ASN A 144 -8.49 -36.17 -33.31
N HIS A 145 -8.72 -37.49 -33.27
CA HIS A 145 -8.98 -38.26 -32.05
C HIS A 145 -7.99 -39.41 -31.83
N GLU A 146 -6.80 -39.30 -32.43
CA GLU A 146 -5.71 -40.27 -32.35
C GLU A 146 -5.18 -40.43 -30.91
N ASN A 147 -5.16 -41.66 -30.38
CA ASN A 147 -4.63 -41.95 -29.05
C ASN A 147 -3.84 -43.27 -28.99
N PHE A 148 -2.88 -43.34 -28.06
CA PHE A 148 -2.26 -44.61 -27.66
C PHE A 148 -3.13 -45.33 -26.62
N PHE A 149 -3.16 -46.66 -26.68
CA PHE A 149 -3.92 -47.52 -25.77
C PHE A 149 -3.07 -48.69 -25.28
N GLY A 150 -3.25 -49.04 -24.01
CA GLY A 150 -2.90 -50.35 -23.47
C GLY A 150 -4.16 -51.00 -22.90
N ILE A 151 -4.48 -52.22 -23.34
CA ILE A 151 -5.79 -52.84 -23.08
C ILE A 151 -5.67 -53.98 -22.06
N ASN A 152 -6.67 -54.03 -21.17
CA ASN A 152 -7.00 -55.14 -20.30
C ASN A 152 -8.33 -55.78 -20.78
N SER A 153 -8.46 -57.09 -20.66
CA SER A 153 -9.50 -57.89 -21.28
C SER A 153 -10.67 -58.29 -20.38
N TYR A 154 -11.13 -57.39 -19.50
CA TYR A 154 -12.48 -57.48 -18.95
C TYR A 154 -13.06 -56.09 -18.66
N SER A 155 -14.34 -55.90 -19.01
CA SER A 155 -15.04 -54.62 -19.21
C SER A 155 -14.54 -53.81 -20.43
N ALA A 156 -15.50 -53.36 -21.25
CA ALA A 156 -15.25 -52.58 -22.46
C ALA A 156 -14.98 -51.09 -22.15
N SER A 157 -13.92 -50.82 -21.38
CA SER A 157 -13.38 -49.47 -21.18
C SER A 157 -12.00 -49.40 -21.82
N SER A 158 -11.93 -48.83 -23.03
CA SER A 158 -10.66 -48.40 -23.63
C SER A 158 -10.03 -47.34 -22.72
N PHE A 159 -8.89 -47.66 -22.10
CA PHE A 159 -8.12 -46.68 -21.34
C PHE A 159 -7.31 -45.79 -22.29
N GLY A 160 -8.04 -44.89 -22.97
CA GLY A 160 -7.47 -43.75 -23.67
C GLY A 160 -7.18 -42.63 -22.68
N GLY A 161 -5.93 -42.21 -22.59
CA GLY A 161 -5.61 -40.89 -22.06
C GLY A 161 -5.57 -39.92 -23.23
N TYR A 162 -6.39 -38.87 -23.21
CA TYR A 162 -6.40 -37.84 -24.25
C TYR A 162 -4.98 -37.28 -24.44
N THR A 163 -4.31 -37.70 -25.52
CA THR A 163 -3.09 -37.06 -26.01
C THR A 163 -3.49 -35.97 -27.00
N PRO A 164 -3.07 -34.71 -26.83
CA PRO A 164 -3.31 -33.69 -27.85
C PRO A 164 -2.45 -34.00 -29.07
N PHE A 165 -3.07 -34.62 -30.09
CA PHE A 165 -2.52 -34.96 -31.41
C PHE A 165 -1.23 -35.80 -31.42
N ILE A 166 -1.31 -36.99 -31.99
CA ILE A 166 -0.11 -37.72 -32.44
C ILE A 166 0.32 -37.10 -33.78
N GLN A 167 1.60 -36.81 -33.93
CA GLN A 167 2.18 -36.14 -35.10
C GLN A 167 2.90 -37.19 -35.95
N PRO A 168 2.44 -37.46 -37.19
CA PRO A 168 3.13 -38.37 -38.09
C PRO A 168 4.57 -37.91 -38.33
N GLY A 169 5.52 -38.80 -38.09
CA GLY A 169 6.95 -38.50 -38.22
C GLY A 169 7.68 -38.10 -36.93
N GLU A 170 7.01 -38.09 -35.77
CA GLU A 170 7.66 -37.89 -34.46
C GLU A 170 7.86 -39.21 -33.69
N TRP A 171 8.90 -39.26 -32.84
CA TRP A 171 9.19 -40.41 -31.97
C TRP A 171 8.52 -40.26 -30.60
N TYR A 172 7.79 -41.29 -30.18
CA TYR A 172 7.09 -41.37 -28.89
C TYR A 172 7.61 -42.53 -28.05
N SER A 173 7.89 -42.29 -26.78
CA SER A 173 8.13 -43.34 -25.78
C SER A 173 6.80 -43.74 -25.15
N VAL A 174 6.30 -44.93 -25.45
CA VAL A 174 5.02 -45.43 -24.94
C VAL A 174 5.28 -46.56 -23.95
N VAL A 175 4.84 -46.39 -22.70
CA VAL A 175 5.02 -47.38 -21.63
C VAL A 175 3.69 -47.69 -20.97
N TYR A 176 3.22 -48.92 -21.14
CA TYR A 176 2.11 -49.48 -20.39
C TYR A 176 2.65 -50.26 -19.19
N THR A 177 2.13 -50.03 -17.98
CA THR A 177 2.47 -50.81 -16.78
C THR A 177 1.20 -51.32 -16.11
N CYS A 178 1.24 -52.52 -15.53
CA CYS A 178 0.17 -53.08 -14.72
C CYS A 178 0.77 -53.81 -13.50
N ASP A 179 0.30 -53.45 -12.31
CA ASP A 179 0.70 -54.05 -11.03
C ASP A 179 -0.23 -55.18 -10.55
N GLY A 180 -1.23 -55.55 -11.37
CA GLY A 180 -2.25 -56.56 -11.05
C GLY A 180 -3.45 -56.02 -10.26
N THR A 181 -3.45 -54.73 -9.95
CA THR A 181 -4.58 -53.97 -9.38
C THR A 181 -4.88 -52.70 -10.17
N THR A 182 -3.86 -52.08 -10.74
CA THR A 182 -3.91 -50.81 -11.47
C THR A 182 -3.08 -50.93 -12.75
N ALA A 183 -3.66 -50.51 -13.87
CA ALA A 183 -2.95 -50.28 -15.13
C ALA A 183 -2.68 -48.78 -15.33
N LYS A 184 -1.56 -48.45 -15.96
CA LYS A 184 -1.13 -47.08 -16.25
C LYS A 184 -0.52 -47.00 -17.63
N LEU A 185 -0.84 -45.96 -18.39
CA LEU A 185 -0.22 -45.66 -19.67
C LEU A 185 0.54 -44.34 -19.58
N TYR A 186 1.83 -44.41 -19.90
CA TYR A 186 2.73 -43.26 -19.98
C TYR A 186 3.09 -43.01 -21.45
N VAL A 187 3.12 -41.75 -21.86
CA VAL A 187 3.59 -41.33 -23.20
C VAL A 187 4.55 -40.15 -23.01
N ASN A 188 5.79 -40.34 -23.44
CA ASN A 188 6.94 -39.47 -23.19
C ASN A 188 7.14 -39.23 -21.68
N CYS A 189 7.20 -40.32 -20.91
CA CYS A 189 7.32 -40.39 -19.44
C CYS A 189 6.18 -39.76 -18.62
N GLN A 190 5.28 -39.00 -19.25
CA GLN A 190 4.12 -38.41 -18.59
C GLN A 190 2.99 -39.43 -18.47
N LEU A 191 2.39 -39.56 -17.29
CA LEU A 191 1.22 -40.40 -17.07
C LEU A 191 0.03 -39.82 -17.85
N ARG A 192 -0.48 -40.54 -18.84
CA ARG A 192 -1.62 -40.12 -19.66
C ARG A 192 -2.95 -40.63 -19.13
N THR A 193 -2.97 -41.85 -18.59
CA THR A 193 -4.15 -42.41 -17.93
C THR A 193 -3.79 -43.52 -16.97
N SER A 194 -4.65 -43.77 -15.99
CA SER A 194 -4.54 -44.84 -15.01
C SER A 194 -5.91 -45.36 -14.62
N GLY A 195 -6.05 -46.66 -14.43
CA GLY A 195 -7.34 -47.28 -14.12
C GLY A 195 -7.23 -48.65 -13.44
N PRO A 196 -8.36 -49.18 -12.94
CA PRO A 196 -8.40 -50.49 -12.30
C PRO A 196 -8.05 -51.62 -13.28
N ALA A 197 -7.21 -52.53 -12.82
CA ALA A 197 -6.79 -53.75 -13.50
C ALA A 197 -6.72 -54.93 -12.50
N SER A 198 -7.67 -54.98 -11.58
CA SER A 198 -7.80 -56.05 -10.57
C SER A 198 -8.29 -57.36 -11.18
N GLY A 199 -7.61 -58.47 -10.84
CA GLY A 199 -7.99 -59.82 -11.31
C GLY A 199 -7.47 -60.19 -12.69
N VAL A 200 -6.55 -59.40 -13.25
CA VAL A 200 -6.03 -59.54 -14.61
C VAL A 200 -4.92 -60.60 -14.68
N THR A 201 -4.90 -61.33 -15.79
CA THR A 201 -3.86 -62.31 -16.10
C THR A 201 -3.32 -62.13 -17.51
N PHE A 202 -2.01 -62.31 -17.72
CA PHE A 202 -1.29 -62.02 -18.96
C PHE A 202 -0.63 -63.27 -19.59
N SER A 203 -1.13 -64.46 -19.25
CA SER A 203 -0.65 -65.74 -19.75
C SER A 203 -1.60 -66.28 -20.82
N ASN A 204 -1.08 -66.58 -22.02
CA ASN A 204 -1.81 -67.17 -23.13
C ASN A 204 -0.91 -68.03 -24.05
N SER A 205 -1.50 -68.82 -24.93
CA SER A 205 -0.75 -69.70 -25.84
C SER A 205 -0.30 -69.05 -27.16
N TYR A 206 -0.65 -67.79 -27.40
CA TYR A 206 -0.42 -67.12 -28.68
C TYR A 206 1.01 -66.61 -28.84
N ASP A 207 1.45 -66.48 -30.09
CA ASP A 207 2.72 -65.84 -30.40
C ASP A 207 2.67 -64.33 -30.10
N LEU A 208 3.83 -63.73 -29.86
CA LEU A 208 3.98 -62.28 -29.75
C LEU A 208 4.22 -61.71 -31.16
N PHE A 209 3.48 -60.67 -31.49
CA PHE A 209 3.61 -59.92 -32.73
C PHE A 209 4.03 -58.48 -32.43
N LEU A 210 5.01 -58.00 -33.19
CA LEU A 210 5.29 -56.58 -33.32
C LEU A 210 4.77 -56.12 -34.68
N GLY A 211 3.91 -55.11 -34.69
CA GLY A 211 3.37 -54.50 -35.91
C GLY A 211 2.07 -55.10 -36.48
N ARG A 212 1.39 -56.04 -35.79
CA ARG A 212 0.07 -56.56 -36.20
C ARG A 212 -0.74 -57.18 -35.06
N LEU A 213 -2.06 -57.34 -35.27
CA LEU A 213 -2.90 -58.30 -34.54
C LEU A 213 -2.81 -59.70 -35.20
N ASN A 214 -3.02 -60.76 -34.42
CA ASN A 214 -3.08 -62.14 -34.91
C ASN A 214 -4.50 -62.57 -35.33
N ASP A 215 -5.21 -61.70 -36.03
CA ASP A 215 -6.56 -61.91 -36.56
C ASP A 215 -6.50 -61.89 -38.10
N SER A 216 -7.05 -62.91 -38.75
CA SER A 216 -7.05 -63.04 -40.22
C SER A 216 -8.10 -62.18 -40.92
N GLN A 217 -9.12 -61.72 -40.20
CA GLN A 217 -10.19 -60.84 -40.65
C GLN A 217 -9.85 -59.36 -40.38
N TYR A 218 -9.17 -59.07 -39.26
CA TYR A 218 -8.82 -57.70 -38.83
C TYR A 218 -7.35 -57.57 -38.34
N PRO A 219 -6.36 -57.64 -39.25
CA PRO A 219 -4.95 -57.77 -38.86
C PRO A 219 -4.29 -56.52 -38.25
N TYR A 220 -4.95 -55.35 -38.25
CA TYR A 220 -4.50 -54.10 -37.58
C TYR A 220 -2.99 -53.80 -37.68
N TRP A 221 -2.49 -53.66 -38.91
CA TRP A 221 -1.07 -53.45 -39.20
C TRP A 221 -0.54 -52.11 -38.66
N PHE A 222 0.70 -52.09 -38.18
CA PHE A 222 1.37 -50.84 -37.81
C PHE A 222 2.06 -50.19 -39.02
N ASN A 223 1.86 -48.87 -39.16
CA ASN A 223 2.51 -48.05 -40.17
C ASN A 223 3.44 -47.04 -39.50
N GLY A 224 4.75 -47.26 -39.61
CA GLY A 224 5.75 -46.48 -38.86
C GLY A 224 7.03 -47.24 -38.55
N ALA A 225 7.86 -46.69 -37.68
CA ALA A 225 9.05 -47.37 -37.15
C ALA A 225 8.93 -47.70 -35.65
N MET A 226 9.62 -48.74 -35.20
CA MET A 226 9.77 -49.11 -33.79
C MET A 226 11.24 -49.21 -33.39
N ASP A 227 11.51 -48.88 -32.13
CA ASP A 227 12.83 -48.82 -31.50
C ASP A 227 12.71 -49.28 -30.02
N GLU A 228 13.79 -49.81 -29.45
CA GLU A 228 13.93 -50.12 -28.01
C GLU A 228 12.73 -50.85 -27.33
N VAL A 229 12.11 -51.82 -28.00
CA VAL A 229 10.91 -52.51 -27.48
C VAL A 229 11.31 -53.39 -26.30
N ARG A 230 10.74 -53.15 -25.10
CA ARG A 230 11.00 -53.91 -23.87
C ARG A 230 9.71 -54.44 -23.25
N ILE A 231 9.74 -55.68 -22.78
CA ILE A 231 8.67 -56.30 -21.99
C ILE A 231 9.27 -56.70 -20.63
N TYR A 232 8.52 -56.48 -19.56
CA TYR A 232 8.89 -56.80 -18.17
C TYR A 232 7.79 -57.63 -17.50
N ASN A 233 8.15 -58.54 -16.61
CA ASN A 233 7.20 -59.33 -15.78
C ASN A 233 6.76 -58.63 -14.48
N ARG A 234 6.85 -57.29 -14.45
CA ARG A 234 6.54 -56.45 -13.29
C ARG A 234 6.11 -55.04 -13.75
N PRO A 235 5.42 -54.25 -12.91
CA PRO A 235 5.31 -52.82 -13.13
C PRO A 235 6.70 -52.15 -13.04
N LEU A 236 6.97 -51.20 -13.94
CA LEU A 236 8.02 -50.20 -13.76
C LEU A 236 7.50 -49.06 -12.87
N ASN A 237 8.36 -48.56 -11.97
CA ASN A 237 8.07 -47.35 -11.20
C ASN A 237 8.33 -46.08 -12.03
N ILE A 238 7.96 -44.90 -11.53
CA ILE A 238 8.07 -43.65 -12.29
C ILE A 238 9.51 -43.29 -12.68
N ASP A 239 10.51 -43.61 -11.86
CA ASP A 239 11.90 -43.29 -12.15
C ASP A 239 12.53 -44.31 -13.13
N GLU A 240 12.00 -45.53 -13.18
CA GLU A 240 12.28 -46.51 -14.23
C GLU A 240 11.60 -46.16 -15.57
N VAL A 241 10.37 -45.66 -15.54
CA VAL A 241 9.68 -45.14 -16.74
C VAL A 241 10.46 -43.94 -17.30
N LYS A 242 10.89 -43.02 -16.43
CA LYS A 242 11.77 -41.90 -16.79
C LYS A 242 13.09 -42.38 -17.38
N ALA A 243 13.77 -43.31 -16.72
CA ALA A 243 15.04 -43.86 -17.21
C ALA A 243 14.89 -44.57 -18.57
N TYR A 244 13.80 -45.33 -18.81
CA TYR A 244 13.54 -45.95 -20.12
C TYR A 244 13.29 -44.92 -21.23
N GLY A 245 12.52 -43.87 -20.91
CA GLY A 245 12.24 -42.79 -21.86
C GLY A 245 13.36 -41.76 -21.98
N ASN A 246 14.53 -41.98 -21.38
CA ASN A 246 15.62 -41.00 -21.26
C ASN A 246 15.18 -39.62 -20.71
N CYS A 247 14.08 -39.59 -19.96
CA CYS A 247 13.60 -38.38 -19.32
C CYS A 247 14.41 -38.16 -18.05
N VAL A 248 15.29 -37.16 -18.08
CA VAL A 248 16.04 -36.73 -16.90
C VAL A 248 15.03 -36.38 -15.80
N ALA A 249 15.23 -36.89 -14.59
CA ALA A 249 14.51 -36.37 -13.44
C ALA A 249 15.02 -34.95 -13.20
N CYS A 250 14.19 -33.93 -13.51
CA CYS A 250 14.51 -32.52 -13.23
C CYS A 250 14.96 -32.39 -11.77
N SER A 251 16.26 -32.18 -11.56
CA SER A 251 16.80 -31.78 -10.27
C SER A 251 16.34 -30.35 -10.04
N THR A 252 15.24 -30.18 -9.31
CA THR A 252 14.57 -28.89 -9.14
C THR A 252 15.54 -27.84 -8.58
N GLN A 253 15.91 -26.87 -9.42
CA GLN A 253 16.77 -25.75 -9.07
C GLN A 253 16.08 -24.40 -9.28
N SER A 254 14.87 -24.39 -9.86
CA SER A 254 14.07 -23.18 -10.02
C SER A 254 13.74 -22.55 -8.67
N ASP A 255 13.90 -21.23 -8.61
CA ASP A 255 13.60 -20.37 -7.48
C ASP A 255 13.48 -18.93 -7.96
N PHE A 256 12.82 -18.10 -7.17
CA PHE A 256 12.70 -16.68 -7.47
C PHE A 256 12.69 -15.81 -6.22
N SER A 257 13.25 -14.61 -6.36
CA SER A 257 13.03 -13.49 -5.45
C SER A 257 12.06 -12.49 -6.09
N ILE A 258 11.57 -11.56 -5.28
CA ILE A 258 10.67 -10.50 -5.73
C ILE A 258 11.11 -9.15 -5.20
N GLN A 259 10.82 -8.10 -5.96
CA GLN A 259 11.05 -6.71 -5.60
C GLN A 259 9.77 -5.92 -5.85
N GLN A 260 9.09 -5.52 -4.77
CA GLN A 260 7.92 -4.64 -4.83
C GLN A 260 8.39 -3.18 -4.97
N ASP A 261 7.73 -2.41 -5.83
CA ASP A 261 8.08 -1.00 -6.06
C ASP A 261 7.47 -0.09 -4.97
N ALA A 262 8.29 0.77 -4.36
CA ALA A 262 7.85 1.77 -3.39
C ALA A 262 7.03 2.90 -4.04
N CYS A 263 7.33 3.24 -5.30
CA CYS A 263 6.60 4.23 -6.10
C CYS A 263 5.25 3.68 -6.55
N ASN A 264 5.25 2.51 -7.20
CA ASN A 264 4.06 1.79 -7.61
C ASN A 264 3.80 0.57 -6.70
N ARG A 265 3.17 0.81 -5.54
CA ARG A 265 2.94 -0.14 -4.44
C ARG A 265 2.22 -1.45 -4.82
N LEU A 266 1.64 -1.56 -6.01
CA LEU A 266 0.98 -2.77 -6.52
C LEU A 266 1.80 -3.48 -7.61
N SER A 267 2.89 -2.88 -8.07
CA SER A 267 3.83 -3.46 -9.02
C SER A 267 4.90 -4.28 -8.31
N VAL A 268 5.10 -5.50 -8.78
CA VAL A 268 6.13 -6.43 -8.28
C VAL A 268 6.94 -6.94 -9.44
N SER A 269 8.26 -6.79 -9.37
CA SER A 269 9.21 -7.42 -10.28
C SER A 269 9.62 -8.78 -9.73
N PHE A 270 9.68 -9.78 -10.60
CA PHE A 270 10.05 -11.15 -10.29
C PHE A 270 11.42 -11.44 -10.91
N LEU A 271 12.28 -12.10 -10.15
CA LEU A 271 13.66 -12.38 -10.53
C LEU A 271 13.91 -13.89 -10.45
N SER A 272 14.01 -14.55 -11.62
CA SER A 272 14.39 -15.95 -11.72
C SER A 272 15.88 -16.13 -11.38
N ASN A 273 16.23 -17.21 -10.67
CA ASN A 273 17.63 -17.55 -10.39
C ASN A 273 18.32 -18.38 -11.50
N LEU A 274 17.60 -18.74 -12.57
CA LEU A 274 18.10 -19.61 -13.64
C LEU A 274 18.07 -18.93 -15.01
N ASN A 275 19.08 -19.24 -15.83
CA ASN A 275 19.32 -18.63 -17.14
C ASN A 275 19.18 -19.64 -18.31
N THR A 276 18.96 -20.92 -18.02
CA THR A 276 19.01 -22.02 -19.00
C THR A 276 17.70 -22.80 -19.01
N TYR A 277 16.83 -22.49 -19.97
CA TYR A 277 15.53 -23.14 -20.22
C TYR A 277 15.07 -22.84 -21.65
N ASN A 278 14.12 -23.61 -22.16
CA ASN A 278 13.53 -23.44 -23.50
C ASN A 278 12.31 -22.51 -23.45
N SER A 279 11.47 -22.65 -22.42
CA SER A 279 10.37 -21.73 -22.18
C SER A 279 10.15 -21.50 -20.68
N ILE A 280 9.69 -20.30 -20.36
CA ILE A 280 9.35 -19.84 -19.03
C ILE A 280 7.90 -19.39 -19.01
N GLU A 281 7.18 -19.71 -17.94
CA GLU A 281 5.82 -19.28 -17.68
C GLU A 281 5.67 -18.89 -16.21
N TRP A 282 4.97 -17.79 -15.97
CA TRP A 282 4.60 -17.28 -14.66
C TRP A 282 3.09 -17.26 -14.53
N GLU A 283 2.56 -17.81 -13.43
CA GLU A 283 1.17 -17.59 -12.98
C GLU A 283 1.20 -16.72 -11.73
N PHE A 284 0.56 -15.56 -11.74
CA PHE A 284 0.69 -14.58 -10.62
C PHE A 284 -0.30 -14.79 -9.46
N GLY A 285 -1.13 -15.84 -9.52
CA GLY A 285 -2.10 -16.17 -8.47
C GLY A 285 -3.34 -15.28 -8.43
N ASP A 286 -3.47 -14.31 -9.35
CA ASP A 286 -4.64 -13.44 -9.53
C ASP A 286 -5.42 -13.73 -10.83
N GLY A 287 -5.05 -14.79 -11.55
CA GLY A 287 -5.60 -15.18 -12.85
C GLY A 287 -4.77 -14.73 -14.05
N ASN A 288 -3.76 -13.87 -13.88
CA ASN A 288 -2.87 -13.45 -14.96
C ASN A 288 -1.67 -14.38 -15.12
N THR A 289 -1.22 -14.54 -16.37
CA THR A 289 -0.06 -15.35 -16.76
C THR A 289 0.85 -14.61 -17.73
N ILE A 290 2.17 -14.75 -17.60
CA ILE A 290 3.16 -14.23 -18.57
C ILE A 290 4.10 -15.36 -19.01
N THR A 291 4.24 -15.52 -20.34
CA THR A 291 5.14 -16.50 -20.96
C THR A 291 6.31 -15.84 -21.67
N GLY A 292 7.46 -16.51 -21.71
CA GLY A 292 8.65 -16.07 -22.47
C GLY A 292 9.45 -14.91 -21.87
N VAL A 293 9.06 -14.38 -20.71
CA VAL A 293 9.77 -13.28 -20.02
C VAL A 293 10.48 -13.81 -18.78
N SER A 294 11.82 -13.69 -18.77
CA SER A 294 12.69 -14.20 -17.70
C SER A 294 12.39 -13.57 -16.33
N ASN A 295 12.26 -12.24 -16.32
CA ASN A 295 12.11 -11.41 -15.13
C ASN A 295 10.97 -10.40 -15.33
N PRO A 296 9.69 -10.82 -15.25
CA PRO A 296 8.56 -9.96 -15.52
C PRO A 296 8.29 -8.99 -14.36
N SER A 297 7.66 -7.87 -14.68
CA SER A 297 6.95 -7.04 -13.70
C SER A 297 5.45 -7.24 -13.86
N HIS A 298 4.75 -7.48 -12.75
CA HIS A 298 3.29 -7.65 -12.72
C HIS A 298 2.63 -6.61 -11.82
N LEU A 299 1.47 -6.10 -12.24
CA LEU A 299 0.68 -5.10 -11.53
C LEU A 299 -0.59 -5.75 -10.97
N TYR A 300 -0.63 -5.91 -9.65
CA TYR A 300 -1.80 -6.46 -8.95
C TYR A 300 -2.92 -5.43 -8.84
N ASN A 301 -4.17 -5.87 -8.93
CA ASN A 301 -5.33 -4.97 -8.77
C ASN A 301 -5.63 -4.59 -7.31
N ASN A 302 -5.18 -5.39 -6.34
CA ASN A 302 -5.45 -5.22 -4.91
C ASN A 302 -4.23 -5.62 -4.07
N TYR A 303 -4.27 -5.25 -2.79
CA TYR A 303 -3.36 -5.84 -1.79
C TYR A 303 -3.86 -7.22 -1.36
N GLY A 304 -2.95 -8.15 -1.09
CA GLY A 304 -3.31 -9.52 -0.74
C GLY A 304 -2.11 -10.47 -0.71
N ASN A 305 -2.40 -11.74 -0.42
CA ASN A 305 -1.45 -12.84 -0.52
C ASN A 305 -1.71 -13.60 -1.82
N TYR A 306 -0.69 -13.73 -2.67
CA TYR A 306 -0.80 -14.27 -4.02
C TYR A 306 0.05 -15.54 -4.18
N PRO A 307 -0.52 -16.68 -4.57
CA PRO A 307 0.23 -17.90 -4.86
C PRO A 307 0.87 -17.78 -6.26
N VAL A 308 2.13 -17.33 -6.31
CA VAL A 308 2.88 -17.15 -7.55
C VAL A 308 3.63 -18.42 -7.90
N LYS A 309 3.44 -18.89 -9.13
CA LYS A 309 4.04 -20.09 -9.68
C LYS A 309 4.97 -19.73 -10.84
N LEU A 310 6.18 -20.27 -10.82
CA LEU A 310 7.15 -20.22 -11.91
C LEU A 310 7.27 -21.63 -12.49
N ILE A 311 7.20 -21.74 -13.81
CA ILE A 311 7.34 -22.97 -14.60
C ILE A 311 8.49 -22.77 -15.59
N LEU A 312 9.47 -23.67 -15.57
CA LEU A 312 10.63 -23.67 -16.49
C LEU A 312 10.70 -24.99 -17.25
N ASN A 313 10.45 -24.94 -18.56
CA ASN A 313 10.53 -26.10 -19.44
C ASN A 313 11.90 -26.14 -20.10
N HIS A 314 12.57 -27.28 -20.03
CA HIS A 314 13.91 -27.53 -20.58
C HIS A 314 13.83 -28.52 -21.76
N ASP A 315 14.92 -28.66 -22.51
CA ASP A 315 15.08 -29.73 -23.49
C ASP A 315 14.74 -31.11 -22.86
N ASN A 316 14.07 -31.97 -23.64
CA ASN A 316 13.61 -33.32 -23.25
C ASN A 316 12.35 -33.40 -22.36
N ASN A 317 11.34 -32.54 -22.57
CA ASN A 317 10.04 -32.59 -21.87
C ASN A 317 10.13 -32.50 -20.33
N CYS A 318 11.18 -31.85 -19.82
CA CYS A 318 11.40 -31.69 -18.38
C CYS A 318 10.92 -30.31 -17.92
N SER A 319 9.94 -30.28 -17.01
CA SER A 319 9.38 -29.05 -16.43
C SER A 319 9.76 -28.96 -14.96
N ASP A 320 10.44 -27.89 -14.57
CA ASP A 320 10.69 -27.51 -13.18
C ASP A 320 9.59 -26.51 -12.77
N THR A 321 9.08 -26.61 -11.55
CA THR A 321 7.97 -25.77 -11.07
C THR A 321 8.13 -25.44 -9.59
N ILE A 322 8.16 -24.15 -9.28
CA ILE A 322 8.15 -23.64 -7.91
C ILE A 322 6.93 -22.76 -7.65
N LEU A 323 6.31 -22.94 -6.49
CA LEU A 323 5.16 -22.19 -6.01
C LEU A 323 5.53 -21.49 -4.69
N LYS A 324 5.38 -20.16 -4.62
CA LYS A 324 5.54 -19.37 -3.40
C LYS A 324 4.33 -18.48 -3.17
N THR A 325 3.95 -18.27 -1.91
CA THR A 325 2.99 -17.22 -1.59
C THR A 325 3.75 -15.91 -1.38
N ILE A 326 3.35 -14.83 -2.04
CA ILE A 326 3.91 -13.50 -1.79
C ILE A 326 2.86 -12.59 -1.16
N SER A 327 3.28 -11.69 -0.28
CA SER A 327 2.41 -10.66 0.31
C SER A 327 2.63 -9.34 -0.43
N VAL A 328 1.60 -8.86 -1.14
CA VAL A 328 1.60 -7.55 -1.80
C VAL A 328 0.80 -6.61 -0.92
N GLY A 329 1.49 -5.75 -0.19
CA GLY A 329 0.88 -4.88 0.82
C GLY A 329 1.77 -3.71 1.21
N VAL A 330 1.25 -2.84 2.08
CA VAL A 330 1.97 -1.67 2.63
C VAL A 330 1.63 -1.60 4.11
N GLN A 331 2.66 -1.53 4.96
CA GLN A 331 2.52 -1.34 6.40
C GLN A 331 2.62 0.16 6.74
N ASN A 332 1.78 0.66 7.64
CA ASN A 332 1.97 2.01 8.17
C ASN A 332 3.03 1.98 9.28
N ASP A 333 4.00 2.89 9.23
CA ASP A 333 5.05 3.04 10.24
C ASP A 333 5.28 4.53 10.49
N ASN A 334 4.91 5.02 11.68
CA ASN A 334 4.96 6.44 12.05
C ASN A 334 6.36 6.93 12.48
N GLN A 335 7.40 6.19 12.08
CA GLN A 335 8.79 6.48 12.39
C GLN A 335 9.71 6.50 11.16
N LEU A 336 9.19 6.42 9.93
CA LEU A 336 10.07 6.55 8.75
C LEU A 336 10.48 8.00 8.54
N ILE A 337 9.59 8.96 8.78
CA ILE A 337 9.87 10.38 8.69
C ILE A 337 10.25 10.89 10.09
N LEU A 338 11.46 11.39 10.21
CA LEU A 338 12.01 11.96 11.43
C LEU A 338 11.51 13.39 11.66
N THR A 339 11.26 14.15 10.59
CA THR A 339 10.61 15.46 10.66
C THR A 339 9.15 15.31 11.11
N LYS A 340 8.83 15.85 12.29
CA LYS A 340 7.46 15.89 12.81
C LYS A 340 6.62 16.94 12.08
N ASP A 341 5.30 16.74 12.13
CA ASP A 341 4.30 17.72 11.70
C ASP A 341 4.63 19.10 12.24
N THR A 342 4.64 20.09 11.35
CA THR A 342 5.16 21.41 11.68
C THR A 342 4.49 22.50 10.86
N THR A 343 4.57 23.73 11.34
CA THR A 343 4.14 24.93 10.62
C THR A 343 5.38 25.71 10.19
N ILE A 344 5.39 26.19 8.95
CA ILE A 344 6.40 27.12 8.44
C ILE A 344 5.75 28.45 8.05
N CYS A 345 6.54 29.51 8.01
CA CYS A 345 6.08 30.80 7.51
C CYS A 345 6.04 30.78 5.97
N PHE A 346 5.08 31.49 5.38
CA PHE A 346 5.03 31.69 3.94
C PHE A 346 6.37 32.20 3.37
N GLY A 347 6.88 31.54 2.32
CA GLY A 347 8.18 31.84 1.71
C GLY A 347 9.40 31.26 2.43
N SER A 348 9.23 30.59 3.58
CA SER A 348 10.28 29.79 4.22
C SER A 348 10.31 28.36 3.66
N SER A 349 11.32 27.59 4.05
CA SER A 349 11.47 26.18 3.68
C SER A 349 11.72 25.28 4.88
N LYS A 350 11.51 23.97 4.71
CA LYS A 350 11.78 22.95 5.74
C LYS A 350 12.48 21.75 5.12
N GLN A 351 13.58 21.31 5.72
CA GLN A 351 14.15 20.01 5.40
C GLN A 351 13.29 18.90 6.01
N LEU A 352 12.85 17.97 5.17
CA LEU A 352 12.27 16.70 5.56
C LEU A 352 13.44 15.73 5.79
N LEU A 353 13.39 15.00 6.90
CA LEU A 353 14.40 14.02 7.29
C LEU A 353 13.74 12.66 7.43
N THR A 354 14.38 11.60 6.93
CA THR A 354 13.88 10.22 6.99
C THR A 354 14.91 9.27 7.59
N LYS A 355 14.45 8.09 8.03
CA LYS A 355 15.33 6.95 8.27
C LYS A 355 15.93 6.46 6.94
N PRO A 356 17.14 5.86 6.96
CA PRO A 356 17.68 5.16 5.80
C PRO A 356 16.72 4.08 5.29
N SER A 357 16.66 3.92 3.97
CA SER A 357 15.81 2.95 3.27
C SER A 357 16.52 2.45 2.01
N LEU A 358 16.10 1.27 1.51
CA LEU A 358 16.72 0.64 0.34
C LEU A 358 16.23 1.27 -0.97
N SER A 359 14.97 1.71 -1.01
CA SER A 359 14.40 2.59 -2.03
C SER A 359 13.17 3.30 -1.47
N PHE A 360 12.75 4.40 -2.09
CA PHE A 360 11.66 5.21 -1.57
C PHE A 360 10.94 6.04 -2.65
N CYS A 361 9.79 6.58 -2.28
CA CYS A 361 8.98 7.49 -3.06
C CYS A 361 8.37 8.57 -2.16
N TRP A 362 8.53 9.84 -2.55
CA TRP A 362 7.78 10.97 -2.00
C TRP A 362 6.54 11.26 -2.85
N SER A 363 5.37 11.38 -2.20
CA SER A 363 4.12 11.75 -2.87
C SER A 363 3.30 12.73 -2.02
N PRO A 364 2.83 13.86 -2.57
CA PRO A 364 3.16 14.40 -3.89
C PRO A 364 4.62 14.88 -3.94
N SER A 365 5.21 14.96 -5.14
CA SER A 365 6.54 15.55 -5.35
C SER A 365 6.54 17.09 -5.41
N SER A 366 5.35 17.71 -5.44
CA SER A 366 5.21 19.16 -5.57
C SER A 366 5.84 19.93 -4.41
N PHE A 367 6.48 21.06 -4.73
CA PHE A 367 7.21 21.92 -3.80
C PHE A 367 8.40 21.28 -3.07
N LEU A 368 8.80 20.05 -3.40
CA LEU A 368 10.11 19.49 -3.03
C LEU A 368 11.18 19.98 -4.01
N ASN A 369 12.38 20.28 -3.52
CA ASN A 369 13.51 20.65 -4.37
C ASN A 369 14.03 19.47 -5.22
N ASP A 370 14.01 18.26 -4.66
CA ASP A 370 14.35 17.00 -5.32
C ASP A 370 13.61 15.84 -4.66
N SER A 371 12.59 15.29 -5.31
CA SER A 371 11.83 14.15 -4.78
C SER A 371 12.58 12.81 -4.82
N ASN A 372 13.74 12.76 -5.49
CA ASN A 372 14.62 11.58 -5.52
C ASN A 372 15.65 11.59 -4.38
N SER A 373 15.69 12.66 -3.57
CA SER A 373 16.44 12.71 -2.32
C SER A 373 15.63 12.11 -1.18
N ALA A 374 16.28 11.34 -0.30
CA ALA A 374 15.64 10.84 0.93
C ALA A 374 15.29 11.99 1.88
N ASN A 375 16.11 13.06 1.88
CA ASN A 375 16.00 14.19 2.80
C ASN A 375 15.75 15.52 2.04
N PRO A 376 14.62 15.66 1.32
CA PRO A 376 14.35 16.82 0.48
C PRO A 376 14.01 18.06 1.31
N VAL A 377 14.10 19.22 0.68
CA VAL A 377 13.63 20.50 1.23
C VAL A 377 12.30 20.85 0.57
N THR A 378 11.25 21.03 1.38
CA THR A 378 9.98 21.60 0.93
C THR A 378 9.99 23.12 1.04
N SER A 379 9.46 23.80 0.02
CA SER A 379 9.19 25.25 -0.01
C SER A 379 7.70 25.54 -0.27
N THR A 380 6.82 24.66 0.22
CA THR A 380 5.37 24.76 -0.01
C THR A 380 4.78 26.12 0.39
N GLN A 381 3.86 26.61 -0.43
CA GLN A 381 3.14 27.87 -0.23
C GLN A 381 1.72 27.68 0.33
N GLN A 382 1.35 26.44 0.66
CA GLN A 382 0.05 26.04 1.20
C GLN A 382 0.18 24.81 2.11
N ASP A 383 -0.81 24.56 2.96
CA ASP A 383 -0.89 23.32 3.75
C ASP A 383 -0.81 22.10 2.82
N ILE A 384 0.09 21.16 3.14
CA ILE A 384 0.34 19.96 2.34
C ILE A 384 0.68 18.79 3.26
N THR A 385 0.28 17.58 2.86
CA THR A 385 0.69 16.33 3.49
C THR A 385 1.58 15.58 2.52
N TYR A 386 2.84 15.39 2.90
CA TYR A 386 3.77 14.52 2.18
C TYR A 386 3.67 13.11 2.73
N TYR A 387 3.69 12.12 1.85
CA TYR A 387 3.79 10.72 2.18
C TYR A 387 5.14 10.19 1.72
N TYR A 388 5.85 9.51 2.61
CA TYR A 388 7.08 8.78 2.31
C TYR A 388 6.75 7.29 2.30
N THR A 389 6.88 6.64 1.15
CA THR A 389 6.75 5.18 1.03
C THR A 389 8.14 4.62 0.76
N ALA A 390 8.56 3.59 1.48
CA ALA A 390 9.92 3.08 1.42
C ALA A 390 10.00 1.55 1.53
N VAL A 391 10.95 0.95 0.80
CA VAL A 391 11.46 -0.40 1.08
C VAL A 391 12.36 -0.28 2.32
N ALA A 392 11.88 -0.80 3.44
CA ALA A 392 12.56 -0.73 4.72
C ALA A 392 12.91 -2.13 5.23
N SER A 393 14.17 -2.30 5.64
CA SER A 393 14.63 -3.49 6.36
C SER A 393 14.07 -3.51 7.78
N GLY A 394 13.74 -4.70 8.27
CA GLY A 394 13.47 -4.98 9.67
C GLY A 394 14.76 -5.09 10.49
N ALA A 395 14.69 -5.77 11.63
CA ALA A 395 15.87 -6.09 12.42
C ALA A 395 16.85 -6.97 11.62
N ASN A 396 18.14 -6.67 11.69
CA ASN A 396 19.19 -7.59 11.22
C ASN A 396 19.13 -8.87 12.07
N LEU A 397 19.08 -10.02 11.40
CA LEU A 397 19.06 -11.33 12.04
C LEU A 397 20.46 -11.91 12.24
N ILE A 398 21.47 -11.40 11.52
CA ILE A 398 22.89 -11.73 11.73
C ILE A 398 23.35 -11.11 13.05
N VAL A 399 23.87 -11.93 13.95
CA VAL A 399 24.42 -11.46 15.22
C VAL A 399 25.92 -11.21 15.06
N ASN A 400 26.41 -10.03 15.47
CA ASN A 400 27.82 -9.65 15.36
C ASN A 400 28.35 -9.60 13.91
N GLY A 401 27.49 -9.26 12.95
CA GLY A 401 27.89 -9.04 11.55
C GLY A 401 28.75 -7.79 11.31
N ASP A 402 28.76 -6.87 12.28
CA ASP A 402 29.66 -5.71 12.41
C ASP A 402 30.98 -6.05 13.15
N PHE A 403 31.18 -7.34 13.47
CA PHE A 403 32.36 -7.93 14.12
C PHE A 403 32.86 -7.28 15.42
N ASN A 404 32.15 -6.29 16.00
CA ASN A 404 32.59 -5.54 17.17
C ASN A 404 32.69 -6.41 18.43
N GLY A 405 31.82 -7.43 18.55
CA GLY A 405 31.88 -8.52 19.52
C GLY A 405 33.05 -9.50 19.32
N GLY A 406 33.91 -9.27 18.33
CA GLY A 406 35.10 -10.08 18.03
C GLY A 406 34.76 -11.36 17.27
N ASN A 407 35.57 -12.40 17.46
CA ASN A 407 35.36 -13.70 16.81
C ASN A 407 34.27 -14.53 17.52
N ASN A 408 33.02 -14.11 17.41
CA ASN A 408 31.84 -14.73 18.03
C ASN A 408 30.64 -14.67 17.06
N GLY A 409 29.64 -15.53 17.26
CA GLY A 409 28.36 -15.50 16.52
C GLY A 409 28.33 -16.29 15.20
N PHE A 410 29.49 -16.46 14.55
CA PHE A 410 29.61 -17.19 13.28
C PHE A 410 30.58 -18.38 13.38
N SER A 411 30.64 -19.16 12.30
CA SER A 411 31.59 -20.25 12.09
C SER A 411 32.43 -20.01 10.83
N SER A 412 33.66 -20.55 10.81
CA SER A 412 34.59 -20.44 9.69
C SER A 412 35.31 -21.78 9.49
N GLY A 413 35.61 -22.11 8.23
CA GLY A 413 36.55 -23.17 7.85
C GLY A 413 38.01 -22.69 7.78
N TYR A 414 38.25 -21.39 7.96
CA TYR A 414 39.59 -20.81 8.10
C TYR A 414 40.04 -20.91 9.56
N ASN A 415 41.36 -20.88 9.81
CA ASN A 415 41.91 -20.89 11.16
C ASN A 415 41.94 -19.47 11.74
N TYR A 416 41.51 -19.28 12.99
CA TYR A 416 41.62 -17.98 13.64
C TYR A 416 43.04 -17.73 14.16
N ALA A 417 43.66 -16.63 13.72
CA ALA A 417 45.01 -16.23 14.10
C ALA A 417 45.11 -14.72 14.33
N ASN A 418 46.12 -14.27 15.07
CA ASN A 418 46.41 -12.85 15.29
C ASN A 418 47.92 -12.62 15.45
N PRO A 419 48.62 -12.06 14.44
CA PRO A 419 48.12 -11.74 13.09
C PRO A 419 47.84 -13.00 12.25
N ASN A 420 47.04 -12.87 11.19
CA ASN A 420 46.70 -13.92 10.22
C ASN A 420 47.67 -13.91 9.03
N VAL A 421 48.86 -14.48 9.21
CA VAL A 421 49.97 -14.41 8.24
C VAL A 421 50.12 -15.66 7.36
N THR A 422 49.39 -16.74 7.66
CA THR A 422 49.36 -17.95 6.85
C THR A 422 48.10 -18.01 6.00
N GLU A 423 48.22 -18.55 4.78
CA GLU A 423 47.11 -18.93 3.92
C GLU A 423 46.03 -19.74 4.68
N GLY A 424 44.76 -19.37 4.51
CA GLY A 424 43.63 -19.99 5.19
C GLY A 424 43.45 -19.55 6.64
N GLU A 425 44.04 -18.42 7.05
CA GLU A 425 43.82 -17.79 8.35
C GLU A 425 42.93 -16.53 8.27
N TYR A 426 42.23 -16.23 9.37
CA TYR A 426 41.53 -14.96 9.54
C TYR A 426 41.75 -14.35 10.91
N PHE A 427 41.59 -13.04 10.98
CA PHE A 427 41.59 -12.25 12.20
C PHE A 427 40.32 -11.38 12.27
N VAL A 428 39.98 -10.87 13.46
CA VAL A 428 38.90 -9.90 13.65
C VAL A 428 39.47 -8.68 14.38
N GLY A 429 39.62 -7.57 13.67
CA GLY A 429 40.35 -6.40 14.15
C GLY A 429 40.04 -5.13 13.36
N THR A 430 40.60 -3.99 13.80
CA THR A 430 40.26 -2.66 13.29
C THR A 430 41.03 -2.26 12.03
N SER A 431 42.15 -2.92 11.74
CA SER A 431 43.00 -2.67 10.56
C SER A 431 43.94 -3.86 10.30
N PRO A 432 44.26 -4.17 9.03
CA PRO A 432 45.30 -5.14 8.66
C PRO A 432 46.74 -4.65 8.90
N GLN A 433 46.96 -3.49 9.56
CA GLN A 433 48.30 -2.94 9.84
C GLN A 433 49.29 -3.95 10.44
N ALA A 434 48.82 -4.86 11.31
CA ALA A 434 49.64 -5.89 11.96
C ALA A 434 50.12 -7.00 11.00
N TRP A 435 49.45 -7.15 9.86
CA TRP A 435 49.80 -8.08 8.78
C TRP A 435 50.64 -7.36 7.70
N ASN A 436 50.23 -6.16 7.30
CA ASN A 436 50.97 -5.32 6.36
C ASN A 436 50.82 -3.83 6.71
N SER A 437 51.94 -3.17 7.05
CA SER A 437 51.95 -1.75 7.45
C SER A 437 51.53 -0.79 6.33
N ALA A 438 51.67 -1.17 5.06
CA ALA A 438 51.18 -0.39 3.92
C ALA A 438 49.64 -0.37 3.82
N LEU A 439 48.95 -1.30 4.47
CA LEU A 439 47.48 -1.37 4.54
C LEU A 439 46.91 -0.66 5.78
N SER A 440 47.70 0.15 6.48
CA SER A 440 47.26 0.93 7.65
C SER A 440 46.11 1.91 7.37
N ASN A 441 45.90 2.30 6.11
CA ASN A 441 44.76 3.10 5.67
C ASN A 441 43.50 2.29 5.35
N CYS A 442 43.56 0.95 5.36
CA CYS A 442 42.38 0.09 5.27
C CYS A 442 41.71 0.06 6.65
N GLY A 443 40.49 0.59 6.74
CA GLY A 443 39.67 0.63 7.95
C GLY A 443 38.36 -0.14 7.80
N ASP A 444 37.56 -0.10 8.87
CA ASP A 444 36.16 -0.53 8.88
C ASP A 444 35.26 0.33 7.98
N HIS A 445 34.02 -0.11 7.78
CA HIS A 445 32.95 0.70 7.23
C HIS A 445 32.23 1.54 8.31
N THR A 446 32.23 1.07 9.57
CA THR A 446 31.45 1.63 10.68
C THR A 446 32.19 2.72 11.47
N THR A 447 32.08 3.99 11.01
CA THR A 447 32.75 5.19 11.56
C THR A 447 33.23 5.10 13.03
N GLY A 448 34.51 4.75 13.26
CA GLY A 448 35.08 4.69 14.60
C GLY A 448 36.38 3.90 14.69
N ASN A 449 36.49 3.10 15.76
CA ASN A 449 37.48 2.02 15.91
C ASN A 449 36.74 0.68 15.79
N GLY A 450 35.90 0.53 14.77
CA GLY A 450 35.12 -0.69 14.51
C GLY A 450 36.04 -1.85 14.14
N LYS A 451 35.51 -3.07 14.16
CA LYS A 451 36.25 -4.26 13.74
C LYS A 451 35.65 -4.81 12.46
N MET A 452 36.50 -5.45 11.67
CA MET A 452 36.14 -6.19 10.47
C MET A 452 36.83 -7.55 10.50
N MET A 453 36.31 -8.50 9.72
CA MET A 453 36.96 -9.80 9.51
C MET A 453 38.02 -9.66 8.42
N LEU A 454 39.28 -9.83 8.80
CA LEU A 454 40.45 -9.76 7.93
C LEU A 454 40.82 -11.18 7.51
N VAL A 455 40.86 -11.46 6.21
CA VAL A 455 41.02 -12.82 5.67
C VAL A 455 42.28 -12.91 4.82
N ASN A 456 43.17 -13.81 5.21
CA ASN A 456 44.28 -14.29 4.41
C ASN A 456 43.77 -15.51 3.63
N GLY A 457 43.71 -15.41 2.30
CA GLY A 457 42.91 -16.32 1.48
C GLY A 457 43.39 -17.77 1.53
N SER A 458 42.59 -18.70 0.99
CA SER A 458 42.92 -20.13 1.03
C SER A 458 43.25 -20.69 -0.36
N PRO A 459 44.30 -21.52 -0.51
CA PRO A 459 44.58 -22.26 -1.73
C PRO A 459 43.63 -23.45 -1.93
N VAL A 460 42.77 -23.75 -0.96
CA VAL A 460 41.77 -24.82 -1.06
C VAL A 460 40.46 -24.21 -1.56
N PRO A 461 39.88 -24.70 -2.68
CA PRO A 461 38.63 -24.17 -3.21
C PRO A 461 37.47 -24.44 -2.25
N ASP A 462 36.46 -23.55 -2.29
CA ASP A 462 35.18 -23.69 -1.60
C ASP A 462 35.24 -23.80 -0.06
N VAL A 463 36.36 -23.42 0.56
CA VAL A 463 36.43 -23.26 2.03
C VAL A 463 35.50 -22.11 2.44
N LYS A 464 34.58 -22.42 3.36
CA LYS A 464 33.64 -21.43 3.93
C LYS A 464 34.40 -20.44 4.80
N VAL A 465 34.52 -19.21 4.30
CA VAL A 465 35.13 -18.08 5.02
C VAL A 465 34.29 -17.75 6.24
N TRP A 466 32.98 -17.62 6.06
CA TRP A 466 32.04 -17.20 7.11
C TRP A 466 30.72 -17.96 6.94
N THR A 467 30.09 -18.38 8.04
CA THR A 467 28.79 -19.07 8.03
C THR A 467 28.02 -18.90 9.33
N GLU A 468 26.74 -18.53 9.23
CA GLU A 468 25.77 -18.45 10.32
C GLU A 468 24.43 -19.08 9.89
N THR A 469 23.61 -19.51 10.84
CA THR A 469 22.25 -19.99 10.58
C THR A 469 21.24 -19.24 11.43
N VAL A 470 20.29 -18.58 10.77
CA VAL A 470 19.26 -17.75 11.41
C VAL A 470 17.86 -18.31 11.15
N LEU A 471 16.92 -18.01 12.04
CA LEU A 471 15.51 -18.34 11.84
C LEU A 471 14.86 -17.35 10.88
N VAL A 472 14.01 -17.84 9.98
CA VAL A 472 13.24 -17.00 9.05
C VAL A 472 11.76 -17.34 9.08
N THR A 473 10.94 -16.33 8.87
CA THR A 473 9.51 -16.49 8.62
C THR A 473 9.33 -17.03 7.20
N PRO A 474 8.52 -18.09 6.98
CA PRO A 474 8.15 -18.52 5.64
C PRO A 474 7.50 -17.40 4.80
N ASN A 475 7.61 -17.52 3.48
CA ASN A 475 6.98 -16.65 2.47
C ASN A 475 7.33 -15.16 2.64
N THR A 476 8.52 -14.88 3.17
CA THR A 476 8.99 -13.53 3.50
C THR A 476 10.25 -13.19 2.70
N ASN A 477 10.35 -11.94 2.22
CA ASN A 477 11.55 -11.45 1.55
C ASN A 477 12.58 -10.99 2.58
N TYR A 478 13.85 -11.31 2.32
CA TYR A 478 15.01 -10.87 3.08
C TYR A 478 15.99 -10.16 2.15
N ALA A 479 16.58 -9.07 2.63
CA ALA A 479 17.74 -8.44 2.03
C ALA A 479 18.98 -9.02 2.70
N PHE A 480 19.97 -9.40 1.88
CA PHE A 480 21.31 -9.78 2.32
C PHE A 480 22.31 -8.74 1.82
N SER A 481 23.22 -8.31 2.69
CA SER A 481 24.32 -7.42 2.31
C SER A 481 25.57 -7.60 3.15
N THR A 482 26.72 -7.21 2.62
CA THR A 482 28.00 -7.08 3.33
C THR A 482 28.92 -6.11 2.58
N TRP A 483 29.84 -5.46 3.28
CA TRP A 483 30.92 -4.70 2.67
C TRP A 483 32.17 -5.55 2.50
N ILE A 484 32.82 -5.39 1.36
CA ILE A 484 33.99 -6.15 0.92
C ILE A 484 35.08 -5.15 0.54
N GLN A 485 36.33 -5.40 0.91
CA GLN A 485 37.49 -4.69 0.36
C GLN A 485 38.62 -5.66 0.02
N ALA A 486 39.32 -5.45 -1.09
CA ALA A 486 40.55 -6.20 -1.36
C ALA A 486 41.70 -5.67 -0.48
N LEU A 487 42.45 -6.59 0.12
CA LEU A 487 43.64 -6.29 0.89
C LEU A 487 44.92 -6.50 0.07
N TRP A 488 44.88 -7.39 -0.94
CA TRP A 488 45.97 -7.58 -1.90
C TRP A 488 45.49 -7.30 -3.34
N PRO A 489 46.14 -6.39 -4.10
CA PRO A 489 45.64 -5.99 -5.43
C PRO A 489 45.89 -7.00 -6.56
N PRO A 490 47.04 -7.71 -6.66
CA PRO A 490 47.19 -8.85 -7.55
C PRO A 490 46.17 -9.95 -7.23
N ASN A 491 45.50 -10.48 -8.24
CA ASN A 491 44.56 -11.61 -8.11
C ASN A 491 43.53 -11.43 -6.97
N PRO A 492 42.66 -10.40 -6.98
CA PRO A 492 41.72 -10.12 -5.89
C PRO A 492 40.76 -11.28 -5.59
N ALA A 493 40.27 -11.35 -4.35
CA ALA A 493 39.33 -12.38 -3.91
C ALA A 493 38.07 -12.44 -4.79
N GLN A 494 37.51 -13.63 -4.99
CA GLN A 494 36.29 -13.85 -5.77
C GLN A 494 35.23 -14.50 -4.89
N LEU A 495 34.34 -13.70 -4.32
CA LEU A 495 33.40 -14.16 -3.29
C LEU A 495 32.09 -14.67 -3.92
N GLN A 496 31.71 -15.88 -3.56
CA GLN A 496 30.40 -16.45 -3.86
C GLN A 496 29.61 -16.61 -2.56
N PHE A 497 28.34 -16.21 -2.62
CA PHE A 497 27.40 -16.24 -1.50
C PHE A 497 26.39 -17.35 -1.73
N SER A 498 25.96 -18.00 -0.65
CA SER A 498 24.93 -19.05 -0.71
C SER A 498 23.99 -18.98 0.50
N ILE A 499 22.74 -19.38 0.29
CA ILE A 499 21.73 -19.57 1.33
C ILE A 499 21.20 -21.01 1.23
N ASN A 500 21.18 -21.73 2.36
CA ASN A 500 20.79 -23.15 2.43
C ASN A 500 21.57 -24.04 1.43
N GLY A 501 22.84 -23.70 1.17
CA GLY A 501 23.71 -24.43 0.23
C GLY A 501 23.46 -24.13 -1.25
N LYS A 502 22.61 -23.16 -1.57
CA LYS A 502 22.35 -22.70 -2.94
C LYS A 502 22.95 -21.32 -3.18
N ASP A 503 23.72 -21.17 -4.25
CA ASP A 503 24.35 -19.89 -4.61
C ASP A 503 23.32 -18.78 -4.89
N ILE A 504 23.61 -17.58 -4.40
CA ILE A 504 22.79 -16.36 -4.54
C ILE A 504 23.64 -15.19 -5.06
N GLY A 505 23.07 -14.41 -5.99
CA GLY A 505 23.79 -13.35 -6.68
C GLY A 505 24.88 -13.89 -7.62
N THR A 506 25.63 -12.97 -8.24
CA THR A 506 26.79 -13.29 -9.08
C THR A 506 28.07 -13.33 -8.26
N LEU A 507 29.08 -14.06 -8.76
CA LEU A 507 30.44 -14.02 -8.24
C LEU A 507 30.97 -12.58 -8.18
N ILE A 508 31.57 -12.19 -7.05
CA ILE A 508 32.02 -10.81 -6.81
C ILE A 508 33.54 -10.75 -6.68
N THR A 509 34.18 -9.97 -7.54
CA THR A 509 35.59 -9.60 -7.35
C THR A 509 35.69 -8.53 -6.26
N ALA A 510 36.51 -8.78 -5.22
CA ALA A 510 36.80 -7.79 -4.19
C ALA A 510 37.39 -6.51 -4.80
N SER A 511 36.99 -5.35 -4.25
CA SER A 511 37.16 -4.05 -4.90
C SER A 511 38.61 -3.64 -5.11
N LEU A 512 38.89 -3.13 -6.32
CA LEU A 512 40.12 -2.42 -6.65
C LEU A 512 39.81 -0.93 -6.87
N PRO A 513 40.63 0.02 -6.38
CA PRO A 513 41.90 -0.19 -5.66
C PRO A 513 41.70 -0.68 -4.21
N THR A 514 42.78 -1.19 -3.61
CA THR A 514 42.83 -1.65 -2.21
C THR A 514 42.33 -0.59 -1.22
N CYS A 515 41.83 -1.05 -0.07
CA CYS A 515 41.18 -0.20 0.94
C CYS A 515 39.89 0.51 0.46
N THR A 516 39.32 0.11 -0.68
CA THR A 516 38.01 0.61 -1.15
C THR A 516 36.93 -0.40 -0.76
N LEU A 517 36.00 0.02 0.10
CA LEU A 517 34.85 -0.81 0.49
C LEU A 517 33.77 -0.76 -0.60
N THR A 518 33.32 -1.93 -1.06
CA THR A 518 32.17 -2.10 -1.97
C THR A 518 31.12 -2.97 -1.30
N GLN A 519 29.86 -2.54 -1.35
CA GLN A 519 28.74 -3.29 -0.81
C GLN A 519 28.26 -4.34 -1.81
N PHE A 520 28.17 -5.59 -1.37
CA PHE A 520 27.28 -6.56 -1.99
C PHE A 520 25.86 -6.40 -1.43
N TYR A 521 24.86 -6.52 -2.29
CA TYR A 521 23.45 -6.55 -1.93
C TYR A 521 22.70 -7.52 -2.82
N THR A 522 21.81 -8.33 -2.24
CA THR A 522 20.82 -9.13 -2.99
C THR A 522 19.57 -9.39 -2.14
N THR A 523 18.53 -9.98 -2.75
CA THR A 523 17.31 -10.38 -2.05
C THR A 523 17.02 -11.87 -2.21
N TRP A 524 16.45 -12.46 -1.17
CA TRP A 524 16.06 -13.87 -1.13
C TRP A 524 14.66 -14.01 -0.49
N ASN A 525 13.78 -14.80 -1.09
CA ASN A 525 12.47 -15.10 -0.50
C ASN A 525 12.48 -16.50 0.11
N SER A 526 12.10 -16.60 1.39
CA SER A 526 12.20 -17.84 2.16
C SER A 526 11.34 -19.00 1.67
N GLY A 527 10.26 -18.75 0.90
CA GLY A 527 9.32 -19.80 0.50
C GLY A 527 8.83 -20.58 1.73
N ASN A 528 8.88 -21.91 1.71
CA ASN A 528 8.48 -22.71 2.88
C ASN A 528 9.61 -22.93 3.93
N ASN A 529 10.78 -22.31 3.77
CA ASN A 529 11.88 -22.45 4.73
C ASN A 529 11.59 -21.71 6.04
N THR A 530 11.95 -22.32 7.17
CA THR A 530 11.90 -21.72 8.52
C THR A 530 13.28 -21.30 9.05
N SER A 531 14.34 -21.60 8.30
CA SER A 531 15.73 -21.22 8.61
C SER A 531 16.52 -20.89 7.34
N ALA A 532 17.52 -20.03 7.48
CA ALA A 532 18.47 -19.67 6.45
C ALA A 532 19.89 -19.87 7.00
N THR A 533 20.66 -20.80 6.40
CA THR A 533 22.11 -20.93 6.60
C THR A 533 22.81 -20.13 5.52
N ILE A 534 23.39 -18.99 5.89
CA ILE A 534 24.14 -18.13 4.98
C ILE A 534 25.61 -18.57 5.01
N SER A 535 26.25 -18.73 3.84
CA SER A 535 27.68 -19.06 3.74
C SER A 535 28.37 -18.22 2.67
N ILE A 536 29.58 -17.76 2.98
CA ILE A 536 30.48 -17.03 2.07
C ILE A 536 31.69 -17.93 1.77
N VAL A 537 32.03 -18.12 0.50
CA VAL A 537 33.26 -18.82 0.06
C VAL A 537 34.10 -17.91 -0.84
N ASN A 538 35.42 -18.05 -0.76
CA ASN A 538 36.32 -17.49 -1.76
C ASN A 538 36.57 -18.54 -2.85
N LYS A 539 36.29 -18.20 -4.10
CA LYS A 539 36.51 -19.04 -5.29
C LYS A 539 37.89 -18.85 -5.91
N ASN A 540 38.60 -17.77 -5.55
CA ASN A 540 39.97 -17.54 -5.99
C ASN A 540 40.95 -18.19 -5.00
N THR A 541 41.78 -19.11 -5.50
CA THR A 541 42.72 -19.93 -4.71
C THR A 541 44.20 -19.58 -4.99
N GLU A 542 44.50 -18.42 -5.57
CA GLU A 542 45.87 -17.99 -5.87
C GLU A 542 46.64 -17.57 -4.61
N ILE A 543 47.73 -18.28 -4.29
CA ILE A 543 48.64 -18.12 -3.11
C ILE A 543 49.42 -16.78 -3.10
N GLN A 544 49.16 -15.90 -4.08
CA GLN A 544 49.74 -14.55 -4.16
C GLN A 544 48.63 -13.59 -4.58
N GLY A 545 47.61 -13.48 -3.73
CA GLY A 545 46.37 -12.82 -4.06
C GLY A 545 45.31 -13.03 -3.00
N ASN A 546 44.07 -13.07 -3.46
CA ASN A 546 42.85 -13.56 -2.82
C ASN A 546 42.53 -13.09 -1.38
N ASP A 547 43.29 -12.13 -0.85
CA ASP A 547 43.14 -11.46 0.45
C ASP A 547 42.09 -10.34 0.45
N PHE A 548 41.27 -10.30 1.50
CA PHE A 548 40.15 -9.38 1.60
C PHE A 548 39.72 -9.15 3.04
N ALA A 549 38.87 -8.14 3.26
CA ALA A 549 38.12 -7.99 4.49
C ALA A 549 36.60 -8.00 4.23
N LEU A 550 35.85 -8.46 5.23
CA LEU A 550 34.40 -8.42 5.30
C LEU A 550 33.95 -7.55 6.47
N ASP A 551 32.90 -6.76 6.26
CA ASP A 551 32.29 -5.92 7.29
C ASP A 551 30.76 -5.77 7.11
N ASP A 552 30.07 -5.29 8.15
CA ASP A 552 28.61 -5.10 8.29
C ASP A 552 27.76 -6.16 7.56
N ILE A 553 27.95 -7.44 7.88
CA ILE A 553 27.12 -8.53 7.35
C ILE A 553 25.69 -8.38 7.90
N SER A 554 24.71 -8.30 6.99
CA SER A 554 23.31 -8.06 7.33
C SER A 554 22.37 -8.98 6.57
N PHE A 555 21.36 -9.49 7.27
CA PHE A 555 20.28 -10.29 6.73
C PHE A 555 18.98 -9.93 7.45
N ALA A 556 18.11 -9.16 6.80
CA ALA A 556 16.94 -8.57 7.43
C ALA A 556 15.66 -8.75 6.57
N PRO A 557 14.48 -9.00 7.18
CA PRO A 557 13.23 -9.07 6.43
C PRO A 557 12.88 -7.71 5.82
N VAL A 558 12.30 -7.69 4.63
CA VAL A 558 12.04 -6.48 3.85
C VAL A 558 10.55 -6.20 3.75
N PHE A 559 10.15 -4.96 4.03
CA PHE A 559 8.76 -4.52 4.00
C PHE A 559 8.59 -3.22 3.21
N ILE A 560 7.49 -3.08 2.47
CA ILE A 560 7.02 -1.76 2.04
C ILE A 560 6.32 -1.10 3.23
N LYS A 561 6.90 0.01 3.70
CA LYS A 561 6.36 0.82 4.78
C LYS A 561 5.99 2.21 4.28
N ARG A 562 5.02 2.85 4.94
CA ARG A 562 4.56 4.21 4.61
C ARG A 562 4.32 5.05 5.85
N ASP A 563 4.71 6.32 5.74
CA ASP A 563 4.56 7.35 6.75
C ASP A 563 4.07 8.66 6.09
N SER A 564 3.69 9.65 6.90
CA SER A 564 3.26 10.97 6.43
C SER A 564 3.68 12.10 7.35
N VAL A 565 4.01 13.25 6.77
CA VAL A 565 4.27 14.50 7.50
C VAL A 565 3.40 15.63 6.96
N ILE A 566 2.77 16.36 7.87
CA ILE A 566 1.95 17.53 7.58
C ILE A 566 2.80 18.81 7.73
N ILE A 567 2.89 19.57 6.65
CA ILE A 567 3.54 20.88 6.63
C ILE A 567 2.45 21.94 6.43
N ARG A 568 2.19 22.72 7.47
CA ARG A 568 1.26 23.85 7.44
C ARG A 568 1.97 25.14 7.07
N VAL A 569 1.28 26.08 6.43
CA VAL A 569 1.87 27.36 6.01
C VAL A 569 1.13 28.52 6.67
N ASP A 570 1.76 29.13 7.67
CA ASP A 570 1.27 30.33 8.32
C ASP A 570 1.45 31.55 7.41
N LYS A 571 0.35 32.26 7.18
CA LYS A 571 0.23 33.46 6.34
C LYS A 571 -0.24 34.62 7.22
N PRO A 572 0.63 35.19 8.06
CA PRO A 572 0.28 36.34 8.88
C PRO A 572 -0.17 37.51 7.97
N MET A 573 -1.28 38.13 8.32
CA MET A 573 -1.81 39.31 7.63
C MET A 573 -1.97 40.43 8.65
N VAL A 574 -1.04 41.37 8.64
CA VAL A 574 -1.08 42.56 9.50
C VAL A 574 -1.74 43.69 8.72
N LYS A 575 -2.65 44.43 9.36
CA LYS A 575 -3.30 45.59 8.75
C LYS A 575 -3.47 46.74 9.75
N THR A 576 -3.02 47.93 9.37
CA THR A 576 -3.14 49.19 10.12
C THR A 576 -4.13 50.18 9.47
N ASN A 577 -4.24 51.40 10.02
CA ASN A 577 -4.99 52.52 9.45
C ASN A 577 -4.45 52.89 8.06
N ASN A 578 -5.32 53.44 7.21
CA ASN A 578 -4.89 54.15 6.01
C ASN A 578 -4.06 55.40 6.38
N ASP A 579 -3.19 55.82 5.46
CA ASP A 579 -2.45 57.08 5.51
C ASP A 579 -3.35 58.29 5.82
N THR A 580 -2.83 59.23 6.61
CA THR A 580 -3.57 60.41 7.05
C THR A 580 -2.66 61.61 7.32
N SER A 581 -3.26 62.78 7.54
CA SER A 581 -2.56 64.04 7.76
C SER A 581 -3.04 64.74 9.03
N ILE A 582 -2.13 65.41 9.72
CA ILE A 582 -2.41 66.22 10.91
C ILE A 582 -1.70 67.58 10.82
N CYS A 583 -2.26 68.60 11.46
CA CYS A 583 -1.55 69.86 11.69
C CYS A 583 -0.59 69.72 12.89
N SER A 584 0.42 70.58 12.97
CA SER A 584 1.37 70.65 14.09
C SER A 584 0.68 70.55 15.47
N SER A 585 1.17 69.64 16.33
CA SER A 585 0.60 69.25 17.65
C SER A 585 -0.68 68.38 17.65
N GLY A 586 -1.17 67.96 16.48
CA GLY A 586 -2.23 66.94 16.39
C GLY A 586 -1.78 65.56 16.89
N GLN A 587 -2.76 64.70 17.20
CA GLN A 587 -2.55 63.29 17.54
C GLN A 587 -3.50 62.39 16.75
N VAL A 588 -3.11 61.14 16.51
CA VAL A 588 -3.92 60.13 15.82
C VAL A 588 -3.81 58.77 16.50
N GLN A 589 -4.93 58.08 16.66
CA GLN A 589 -4.97 56.71 17.19
C GLN A 589 -4.66 55.72 16.06
N LEU A 590 -3.54 55.01 16.17
CA LEU A 590 -3.25 53.87 15.31
C LEU A 590 -3.98 52.64 15.87
N ASN A 591 -4.44 51.73 15.01
CA ASN A 591 -5.20 50.53 15.33
C ASN A 591 -4.82 49.43 14.32
N THR A 592 -4.04 48.46 14.77
CA THR A 592 -3.58 47.33 13.95
C THR A 592 -4.22 46.02 14.41
N THR A 593 -4.47 45.12 13.46
CA THR A 593 -5.02 43.77 13.73
C THR A 593 -4.23 42.70 12.97
N GLY A 594 -4.47 41.42 13.32
CA GLY A 594 -4.00 40.26 12.55
C GLY A 594 -2.69 39.60 13.01
N ALA A 595 -2.17 39.96 14.19
CA ALA A 595 -1.03 39.30 14.83
C ALA A 595 -1.23 39.11 16.35
N ALA A 596 -0.39 38.29 16.97
CA ALA A 596 -0.42 38.01 18.41
C ALA A 596 0.40 39.03 19.22
N SER A 597 1.47 39.58 18.64
CA SER A 597 2.22 40.71 19.17
C SER A 597 2.60 41.69 18.05
N TYR A 598 2.95 42.92 18.43
CA TYR A 598 3.21 44.03 17.51
C TYR A 598 4.48 44.77 17.94
N ALA A 599 5.25 45.27 16.96
CA ALA A 599 6.39 46.13 17.16
C ALA A 599 6.41 47.23 16.09
N TRP A 600 6.39 48.49 16.53
CA TRP A 600 6.33 49.66 15.67
C TRP A 600 7.68 50.36 15.53
N THR A 601 8.04 50.75 14.31
CA THR A 601 9.23 51.56 14.01
C THR A 601 8.91 52.74 13.09
N PRO A 602 9.43 53.95 13.34
CA PRO A 602 10.19 54.37 14.53
C PRO A 602 9.30 54.40 15.79
N THR A 603 9.93 54.35 16.97
CA THR A 603 9.20 54.44 18.26
C THR A 603 8.89 55.88 18.68
N ALA A 604 9.61 56.85 18.10
CA ALA A 604 9.46 58.27 18.43
C ALA A 604 8.06 58.79 18.09
N GLY A 605 7.44 59.53 19.02
CA GLY A 605 6.09 60.05 18.88
C GLY A 605 4.97 59.04 19.10
N LEU A 606 5.25 57.79 19.48
CA LEU A 606 4.24 56.80 19.88
C LEU A 606 4.12 56.69 21.40
N THR A 607 2.91 56.45 21.92
CA THR A 607 2.70 56.21 23.36
C THR A 607 3.24 54.86 23.85
N ASN A 608 3.20 53.81 23.02
CA ASN A 608 3.82 52.52 23.31
C ASN A 608 4.04 51.74 21.99
N SER A 609 5.29 51.50 21.61
CA SER A 609 5.62 50.85 20.33
C SER A 609 5.35 49.35 20.25
N ASN A 610 4.83 48.71 21.31
CA ASN A 610 4.69 47.25 21.40
C ASN A 610 3.23 46.76 21.53
N ILE A 611 2.25 47.64 21.30
CA ILE A 611 0.82 47.32 21.36
C ILE A 611 0.14 47.46 19.99
N ALA A 612 -1.04 46.87 19.85
CA ALA A 612 -1.86 46.95 18.64
C ALA A 612 -2.32 48.39 18.34
N ASN A 613 -2.47 49.23 19.37
CA ASN A 613 -3.15 50.52 19.29
C ASN A 613 -2.42 51.69 20.00
N PRO A 614 -1.21 52.09 19.53
CA PRO A 614 -0.57 53.29 20.03
C PRO A 614 -1.24 54.58 19.56
N VAL A 615 -1.18 55.63 20.37
CA VAL A 615 -1.44 57.00 19.93
C VAL A 615 -0.14 57.56 19.36
N SER A 616 -0.25 58.21 18.21
CA SER A 616 0.84 58.78 17.43
C SER A 616 0.73 60.32 17.42
N SER A 617 1.82 60.99 17.77
CA SER A 617 1.95 62.46 17.75
C SER A 617 3.35 62.88 17.28
N PRO A 618 3.70 62.66 16.00
CA PRO A 618 5.00 63.00 15.45
C PRO A 618 5.16 64.53 15.26
N ASN A 619 6.39 65.02 15.42
CA ASN A 619 6.73 66.44 15.25
C ASN A 619 6.98 66.84 13.78
N SER A 620 7.05 65.87 12.87
CA SER A 620 7.29 66.01 11.43
C SER A 620 6.64 64.85 10.70
N THR A 621 6.41 64.96 9.38
CA THR A 621 5.90 63.84 8.57
C THR A 621 6.70 62.57 8.85
N THR A 622 6.00 61.52 9.29
CA THR A 622 6.60 60.27 9.78
C THR A 622 5.85 59.07 9.21
N GLN A 623 6.57 58.15 8.60
CA GLN A 623 6.08 56.82 8.26
C GLN A 623 6.27 55.91 9.46
N TYR A 624 5.20 55.27 9.92
CA TYR A 624 5.26 54.21 10.92
C TYR A 624 5.06 52.85 10.23
N ILE A 625 5.98 51.93 10.48
CA ILE A 625 5.94 50.54 10.04
C ILE A 625 5.57 49.69 11.25
N VAL A 626 4.47 48.94 11.16
CA VAL A 626 4.13 47.93 12.16
C VAL A 626 4.62 46.57 11.67
N THR A 627 5.38 45.86 12.51
CA THR A 627 5.70 44.45 12.34
C THR A 627 4.85 43.66 13.34
N GLY A 628 3.92 42.85 12.85
CA GLY A 628 3.14 41.94 13.68
C GLY A 628 3.71 40.53 13.62
N THR A 629 3.76 39.85 14.76
CA THR A 629 4.23 38.46 14.88
C THR A 629 3.04 37.55 15.25
N ALA A 630 2.78 36.52 14.46
CA ALA A 630 1.77 35.49 14.74
C ALA A 630 2.23 34.53 15.85
N LEU A 631 1.30 33.72 16.36
CA LEU A 631 1.56 32.71 17.41
C LEU A 631 2.72 31.77 17.08
N ASN A 632 2.94 31.46 15.80
CA ASN A 632 4.01 30.57 15.34
C ASN A 632 5.34 31.29 15.04
N GLY A 633 5.49 32.57 15.40
CA GLY A 633 6.70 33.37 15.17
C GLY A 633 6.82 34.01 13.78
N CYS A 634 5.87 33.74 12.87
CA CYS A 634 5.86 34.32 11.54
C CYS A 634 5.50 35.82 11.58
N THR A 635 6.21 36.64 10.81
CA THR A 635 6.01 38.10 10.80
C THR A 635 5.39 38.60 9.50
N ALA A 636 4.56 39.63 9.61
CA ALA A 636 4.10 40.45 8.49
C ALA A 636 4.24 41.93 8.85
N LYS A 637 4.28 42.78 7.82
CA LYS A 637 4.43 44.23 7.99
C LYS A 637 3.34 44.99 7.25
N ASP A 638 2.95 46.12 7.82
CA ASP A 638 2.12 47.13 7.17
C ASP A 638 2.63 48.54 7.53
N THR A 639 2.23 49.55 6.77
CA THR A 639 2.73 50.92 6.90
C THR A 639 1.60 51.94 6.97
N VAL A 640 1.78 52.97 7.79
CA VAL A 640 0.92 54.15 7.80
C VAL A 640 1.78 55.43 7.78
N ASN A 641 1.53 56.29 6.80
CA ASN A 641 2.14 57.61 6.69
C ASN A 641 1.31 58.64 7.43
N ILE A 642 1.92 59.34 8.39
CA ILE A 642 1.33 60.48 9.10
C ILE A 642 2.02 61.75 8.62
N ASN A 643 1.37 62.47 7.70
CA ASN A 643 1.88 63.75 7.21
C ASN A 643 1.62 64.85 8.23
N VAL A 644 2.66 65.59 8.63
CA VAL A 644 2.54 66.68 9.61
C VAL A 644 2.77 68.02 8.92
N TYR A 645 1.73 68.84 8.86
CA TYR A 645 1.79 70.15 8.25
C TYR A 645 2.06 71.25 9.29
N PRO A 646 3.04 72.16 9.06
CA PRO A 646 3.30 73.28 9.95
C PRO A 646 2.14 74.28 9.91
N SER A 647 1.89 74.96 11.03
CA SER A 647 0.87 76.03 11.07
C SER A 647 1.27 77.24 10.21
N PRO A 648 0.32 77.95 9.58
CA PRO A 648 0.62 79.11 8.73
C PRO A 648 1.29 80.26 9.49
N ILE A 649 2.14 81.02 8.79
CA ILE A 649 2.82 82.22 9.30
C ILE A 649 2.09 83.45 8.77
N ILE A 650 1.57 84.30 9.65
CA ILE A 650 0.74 85.46 9.30
C ILE A 650 1.57 86.76 9.31
N THR A 651 1.40 87.59 8.29
CA THR A 651 1.96 88.96 8.20
C THR A 651 0.84 89.93 7.83
N LYS A 652 0.71 91.10 8.49
CA LYS A 652 -0.48 91.99 8.38
C LYS A 652 -0.19 93.50 8.38
N SER A 653 -1.20 94.35 8.11
CA SER A 653 -1.11 95.83 8.12
C SER A 653 -1.41 96.51 9.47
N ASN A 654 -1.32 97.85 9.51
CA ASN A 654 -1.49 98.74 10.68
C ASN A 654 -2.85 99.51 10.67
N ASP A 655 -3.15 100.29 11.73
CA ASP A 655 -4.47 100.93 12.01
C ASP A 655 -4.67 102.38 11.44
N VAL A 656 -5.93 102.86 11.22
CA VAL A 656 -6.23 104.16 10.49
C VAL A 656 -7.63 104.83 10.77
N VAL A 657 -7.94 106.02 10.19
CA VAL A 657 -9.19 106.84 10.37
C VAL A 657 -9.62 107.59 9.07
N ILE A 658 -10.93 107.71 8.76
CA ILE A 658 -11.50 108.36 7.53
C ILE A 658 -12.85 109.13 7.78
N CYS A 659 -13.55 109.63 6.74
CA CYS A 659 -14.91 110.22 6.79
C CYS A 659 -15.99 109.22 6.32
N SER A 660 -17.29 109.49 6.52
CA SER A 660 -18.36 108.61 6.00
C SER A 660 -18.37 108.61 4.48
N ASN A 661 -18.86 107.51 3.92
CA ASN A 661 -18.68 107.12 2.52
C ASN A 661 -17.21 107.15 2.04
N SER A 662 -16.22 107.11 2.94
CA SER A 662 -14.79 106.89 2.62
C SER A 662 -14.32 105.50 3.07
N SER A 663 -13.19 105.04 2.53
CA SER A 663 -12.68 103.66 2.69
C SER A 663 -11.20 103.60 3.10
N ALA A 664 -10.80 102.52 3.78
CA ALA A 664 -9.41 102.23 4.15
C ALA A 664 -9.04 100.77 3.80
N GLN A 665 -7.82 100.52 3.32
CA GLN A 665 -7.40 99.20 2.85
C GLN A 665 -6.68 98.40 3.95
N LEU A 666 -7.03 97.11 4.12
CA LEU A 666 -6.33 96.17 5.00
C LEU A 666 -5.54 95.11 4.20
N PHE A 667 -4.60 94.44 4.87
CA PHE A 667 -3.83 93.33 4.30
C PHE A 667 -3.42 92.29 5.36
N ALA A 668 -3.48 91.00 5.01
CA ALA A 668 -2.70 89.93 5.62
C ALA A 668 -2.35 88.82 4.60
N SER A 669 -1.18 88.22 4.74
CA SER A 669 -0.72 87.06 3.95
C SER A 669 -0.33 85.88 4.86
N GLY A 670 -0.18 84.68 4.29
CA GLY A 670 0.28 83.48 5.02
C GLY A 670 -0.41 82.15 4.71
N GLY A 671 -1.45 82.14 3.87
CA GLY A 671 -2.23 80.94 3.53
C GLY A 671 -3.01 81.08 2.23
N VAL A 672 -3.94 80.15 1.96
CA VAL A 672 -4.75 80.13 0.73
C VAL A 672 -6.18 80.62 0.92
N SER A 673 -6.68 80.64 2.15
CA SER A 673 -7.96 81.29 2.48
C SER A 673 -7.86 82.09 3.77
N TYR A 674 -8.60 83.19 3.80
CA TYR A 674 -8.58 84.17 4.87
C TYR A 674 -10.01 84.31 5.39
N SER A 675 -10.16 84.68 6.66
CA SER A 675 -11.47 84.91 7.27
C SER A 675 -11.35 86.05 8.25
N TRP A 676 -11.72 87.25 7.79
CA TRP A 676 -11.73 88.47 8.57
C TRP A 676 -13.08 88.66 9.30
N SER A 677 -13.02 89.04 10.58
CA SER A 677 -14.20 89.28 11.43
C SER A 677 -14.03 90.54 12.27
N PRO A 678 -15.00 91.47 12.34
CA PRO A 678 -16.33 91.39 11.76
C PRO A 678 -16.30 91.65 10.25
N SER A 679 -16.97 90.80 9.47
CA SER A 679 -16.96 90.87 8.02
C SER A 679 -17.77 92.03 7.43
N GLY A 680 -18.81 92.49 8.12
CA GLY A 680 -19.89 93.32 7.55
C GLY A 680 -19.52 94.73 7.09
N SER A 681 -18.30 95.20 7.38
CA SER A 681 -17.76 96.48 6.89
C SER A 681 -16.50 96.31 6.03
N LEU A 682 -16.23 95.08 5.59
CA LEU A 682 -15.19 94.74 4.63
C LEU A 682 -15.85 94.41 3.28
N ASN A 683 -15.29 94.88 2.17
CA ASN A 683 -15.83 94.59 0.83
C ASN A 683 -15.84 93.09 0.49
N ASN A 684 -14.88 92.33 1.03
CA ASN A 684 -14.83 90.88 0.96
C ASN A 684 -14.01 90.33 2.15
N PRO A 685 -14.64 89.71 3.17
CA PRO A 685 -13.95 89.24 4.37
C PRO A 685 -13.12 87.97 4.15
N SER A 686 -13.13 87.36 2.96
CA SER A 686 -12.51 86.06 2.69
C SER A 686 -11.21 86.12 1.89
N ILE A 687 -10.78 87.33 1.50
CA ILE A 687 -9.53 87.59 0.77
C ILE A 687 -8.42 88.11 1.70
N SER A 688 -7.18 88.05 1.23
CA SER A 688 -6.00 88.56 1.94
C SER A 688 -6.03 90.07 2.16
N ASN A 689 -6.68 90.84 1.29
CA ASN A 689 -6.63 92.30 1.27
C ASN A 689 -8.03 92.97 1.17
N PRO A 690 -8.86 92.92 2.23
CA PRO A 690 -10.16 93.59 2.21
C PRO A 690 -10.04 95.12 2.30
N VAL A 691 -10.90 95.83 1.56
CA VAL A 691 -11.21 97.24 1.78
C VAL A 691 -12.21 97.34 2.93
N ALA A 692 -11.86 98.07 3.98
CA ALA A 692 -12.75 98.42 5.08
C ALA A 692 -13.47 99.76 4.79
N THR A 693 -14.80 99.76 4.79
CA THR A 693 -15.68 100.96 4.77
C THR A 693 -16.53 101.06 6.04
N PRO A 694 -15.94 101.02 7.25
CA PRO A 694 -16.71 100.87 8.47
C PRO A 694 -17.36 102.16 8.88
N MET A 695 -18.69 102.18 8.85
CA MET A 695 -19.53 103.33 9.21
C MET A 695 -19.33 103.83 10.67
N SER A 696 -18.53 103.13 11.48
CA SER A 696 -18.11 103.46 12.84
C SER A 696 -16.76 102.80 13.18
N ASN A 697 -16.09 103.22 14.24
CA ASN A 697 -14.76 102.69 14.60
C ASN A 697 -14.79 101.16 14.84
N THR A 698 -13.95 100.40 14.13
CA THR A 698 -14.01 98.92 14.06
C THR A 698 -12.61 98.27 14.12
N THR A 699 -12.47 97.18 14.87
CA THR A 699 -11.28 96.30 14.89
C THR A 699 -11.63 94.95 14.26
N TYR A 700 -10.77 94.43 13.39
CA TYR A 700 -10.91 93.21 12.61
C TYR A 700 -9.86 92.16 12.98
N TYR A 701 -10.25 90.90 13.07
CA TYR A 701 -9.42 89.72 13.31
C TYR A 701 -9.38 88.86 12.05
N VAL A 702 -8.20 88.44 11.59
CA VAL A 702 -8.02 87.52 10.46
C VAL A 702 -7.64 86.13 10.94
N THR A 703 -8.44 85.11 10.61
CA THR A 703 -8.00 83.71 10.64
C THR A 703 -7.48 83.32 9.26
N VAL A 704 -6.21 82.93 9.17
CA VAL A 704 -5.56 82.44 7.95
C VAL A 704 -5.56 80.92 7.96
N THR A 705 -5.97 80.32 6.85
CA THR A 705 -5.94 78.87 6.59
C THR A 705 -5.03 78.58 5.40
N ASP A 706 -4.07 77.65 5.54
CA ASP A 706 -3.19 77.26 4.44
C ASP A 706 -3.79 76.18 3.53
N ALA A 707 -3.02 75.80 2.49
CA ALA A 707 -3.40 74.78 1.51
C ALA A 707 -3.68 73.39 2.14
N ASN A 708 -3.15 73.14 3.34
CA ASN A 708 -3.28 71.88 4.07
C ASN A 708 -4.36 71.95 5.16
N THR A 709 -5.21 72.99 5.12
CA THR A 709 -6.33 73.27 6.03
C THR A 709 -5.96 73.67 7.47
N CYS A 710 -4.68 73.89 7.77
CA CYS A 710 -4.22 74.33 9.10
C CYS A 710 -4.46 75.83 9.32
N LYS A 711 -4.85 76.23 10.54
CA LYS A 711 -5.41 77.57 10.84
C LYS A 711 -4.69 78.33 11.96
N LYS A 712 -4.61 79.67 11.86
CA LYS A 712 -4.04 80.60 12.86
C LYS A 712 -4.71 81.99 12.77
N THR A 713 -4.65 82.85 13.81
CA THR A 713 -5.43 84.13 13.87
C THR A 713 -4.65 85.36 14.40
N ASP A 714 -4.92 86.59 13.90
CA ASP A 714 -4.33 87.91 14.30
C ASP A 714 -5.29 89.14 14.03
N SER A 715 -4.96 90.46 14.23
CA SER A 715 -5.94 91.62 14.16
C SER A 715 -5.47 93.09 13.83
N ILE A 716 -6.37 94.04 13.41
CA ILE A 716 -6.14 95.47 12.89
C ILE A 716 -7.38 96.43 13.06
N ARG A 717 -7.29 97.79 13.10
CA ARG A 717 -8.41 98.78 13.41
C ARG A 717 -8.62 100.05 12.49
N VAL A 718 -9.87 100.59 12.34
CA VAL A 718 -10.35 101.69 11.40
C VAL A 718 -11.54 102.61 11.95
N ALA A 719 -11.96 103.81 11.39
CA ALA A 719 -12.99 104.82 11.92
C ALA A 719 -13.65 105.90 10.92
N ILE A 720 -14.86 106.56 11.15
CA ILE A 720 -15.72 107.37 10.15
C ILE A 720 -16.66 108.61 10.60
N ARG A 721 -17.20 109.54 9.69
CA ARG A 721 -18.25 110.68 9.86
C ARG A 721 -18.88 111.43 8.57
N LEU A 722 -20.21 111.76 8.39
CA LEU A 722 -20.86 112.66 7.30
C LEU A 722 -22.35 113.19 7.53
N ASP A 723 -22.92 113.99 6.58
CA ASP A 723 -24.22 114.78 6.47
C ASP A 723 -25.19 114.42 5.27
N PRO A 724 -26.51 114.82 5.22
CA PRO A 724 -27.60 113.84 4.94
C PRO A 724 -28.85 114.20 4.03
N VAL A 725 -29.61 113.18 3.53
CA VAL A 725 -30.85 113.25 2.67
C VAL A 725 -32.12 112.56 3.27
N PHE A 726 -33.30 113.21 3.29
CA PHE A 726 -34.52 112.68 3.95
C PHE A 726 -35.26 111.56 3.22
N THR A 727 -35.26 110.37 3.81
CA THR A 727 -36.07 109.21 3.36
C THR A 727 -36.53 108.40 4.58
N ILE A 728 -37.63 107.66 4.46
CA ILE A 728 -38.03 106.61 5.42
C ILE A 728 -38.10 105.27 4.66
N SER A 729 -37.92 104.17 5.37
CA SER A 729 -38.03 102.80 4.82
C SER A 729 -39.43 102.54 4.24
N SER A 730 -39.51 101.85 3.09
CA SER A 730 -40.78 101.33 2.55
C SER A 730 -41.41 100.29 3.48
N PRO A 731 -42.73 99.98 3.33
CA PRO A 731 -43.36 98.91 4.11
C PRO A 731 -42.60 97.59 4.02
N VAL A 732 -42.46 96.91 5.17
CA VAL A 732 -41.58 95.74 5.31
C VAL A 732 -42.26 94.65 6.13
N ASN A 733 -42.10 93.40 5.70
CA ASN A 733 -42.47 92.22 6.46
C ASN A 733 -41.23 91.73 7.24
N ILE A 734 -41.37 91.51 8.55
CA ILE A 734 -40.32 90.93 9.41
C ILE A 734 -40.85 89.74 10.18
N CYS A 735 -39.93 88.90 10.65
CA CYS A 735 -40.30 87.73 11.44
C CYS A 735 -40.55 88.11 12.91
N GLN A 736 -41.40 87.38 13.65
CA GLN A 736 -41.71 87.73 15.04
C GLN A 736 -40.45 87.81 15.93
N ASN A 737 -40.39 88.84 16.78
CA ASN A 737 -39.24 89.24 17.62
C ASN A 737 -38.00 89.73 16.87
N ASN A 738 -37.92 89.58 15.54
CA ASN A 738 -37.04 90.46 14.78
C ASN A 738 -37.62 91.87 14.88
N SER A 739 -36.71 92.83 14.91
CA SER A 739 -37.04 94.24 14.74
C SER A 739 -36.60 94.67 13.36
N THR A 740 -37.42 95.47 12.67
CA THR A 740 -36.90 96.20 11.51
C THR A 740 -36.33 97.51 12.03
N GLN A 741 -35.21 97.91 11.45
CA GLN A 741 -34.73 99.26 11.67
C GLN A 741 -35.50 100.18 10.71
N LEU A 742 -36.32 101.07 11.28
CA LEU A 742 -36.99 102.11 10.50
C LEU A 742 -35.96 103.16 10.17
N ASN A 743 -35.20 102.94 9.10
CA ASN A 743 -34.18 103.88 8.68
C ASN A 743 -34.85 105.12 8.09
N ALA A 744 -35.02 106.11 8.96
CA ALA A 744 -35.29 107.48 8.60
C ALA A 744 -33.92 108.14 8.43
N ASN A 745 -33.48 108.33 7.20
CA ASN A 745 -32.25 109.05 6.93
C ASN A 745 -32.55 110.54 6.80
N GLY A 746 -31.53 111.40 6.87
CA GLY A 746 -31.63 112.74 6.32
C GLY A 746 -31.35 113.91 7.23
N GLY A 747 -31.18 113.67 8.54
CA GLY A 747 -30.87 114.73 9.49
C GLY A 747 -30.00 114.31 10.66
N HIS A 748 -30.14 115.10 11.73
CA HIS A 748 -29.37 115.08 12.96
C HIS A 748 -30.27 114.92 14.21
N LEU A 749 -31.52 115.35 14.13
CA LEU A 749 -32.57 115.28 15.14
C LEU A 749 -33.79 114.60 14.54
N TYR A 750 -34.46 113.74 15.31
CA TYR A 750 -35.52 112.87 14.80
C TYR A 750 -36.62 112.69 15.86
N LEU A 751 -37.83 112.27 15.45
CA LEU A 751 -38.92 111.92 16.35
C LEU A 751 -39.91 110.95 15.67
N CYS A 752 -39.97 109.72 16.15
CA CYS A 752 -40.79 108.63 15.64
C CYS A 752 -41.87 108.18 16.63
N GLN A 753 -43.05 107.82 16.13
CA GLN A 753 -44.20 107.38 16.94
C GLN A 753 -44.94 106.21 16.27
N PRO A 754 -45.60 105.32 17.05
CA PRO A 754 -45.68 105.30 18.52
C PRO A 754 -44.39 104.82 19.20
N ALA A 755 -43.96 105.52 20.25
CA ALA A 755 -42.70 105.29 20.95
C ALA A 755 -42.61 103.96 21.74
N SER A 756 -43.75 103.35 22.07
CA SER A 756 -43.83 102.19 22.98
C SER A 756 -43.19 100.89 22.45
N SER A 757 -43.05 100.77 21.14
CA SER A 757 -42.42 99.62 20.46
C SER A 757 -41.19 100.02 19.64
N LEU A 758 -40.64 101.22 19.92
CA LEU A 758 -39.38 101.73 19.38
C LEU A 758 -38.35 101.75 20.51
N ASN A 759 -37.12 101.30 20.27
CA ASN A 759 -36.06 101.32 21.30
C ASN A 759 -35.72 102.74 21.78
N ASN A 760 -35.78 103.72 20.89
CA ASN A 760 -35.67 105.14 21.18
C ASN A 760 -36.41 105.92 20.08
N PRO A 761 -37.45 106.72 20.38
CA PRO A 761 -38.20 107.43 19.34
C PRO A 761 -37.43 108.59 18.70
N THR A 762 -36.40 109.17 19.33
CA THR A 762 -35.80 110.45 18.87
C THR A 762 -34.52 110.33 18.03
N ILE A 763 -34.22 109.14 17.53
CA ILE A 763 -33.03 108.85 16.70
C ILE A 763 -33.40 108.59 15.23
N ALA A 764 -32.40 108.57 14.35
CA ALA A 764 -32.55 108.40 12.90
C ALA A 764 -33.18 107.07 12.49
N SER A 765 -32.62 106.03 13.07
CA SER A 765 -32.88 104.66 12.70
C SER A 765 -33.47 103.91 13.89
N PRO A 766 -34.63 104.34 14.42
CA PRO A 766 -35.23 103.72 15.58
C PRO A 766 -35.59 102.29 15.22
N THR A 767 -35.21 101.38 16.11
CA THR A 767 -35.43 99.95 15.95
C THR A 767 -36.87 99.67 16.38
N ALA A 768 -37.71 99.36 15.40
CA ALA A 768 -39.10 99.01 15.62
C ALA A 768 -39.20 97.51 15.89
N SER A 769 -39.62 97.19 17.11
CA SER A 769 -39.78 95.84 17.64
C SER A 769 -41.26 95.50 17.90
N PRO A 770 -42.20 95.74 16.95
CA PRO A 770 -43.60 95.51 17.20
C PRO A 770 -43.89 94.01 17.40
N GLN A 771 -44.73 93.68 18.39
CA GLN A 771 -45.14 92.30 18.68
C GLN A 771 -46.28 91.82 17.78
N ALA A 772 -46.89 92.72 17.00
CA ALA A 772 -47.88 92.45 15.95
C ALA A 772 -47.81 93.57 14.90
N THR A 773 -48.30 93.35 13.68
CA THR A 773 -48.25 94.32 12.57
C THR A 773 -48.62 95.75 12.99
N THR A 774 -47.69 96.71 12.83
CA THR A 774 -47.79 98.07 13.37
C THR A 774 -47.33 99.12 12.34
N THR A 775 -47.97 100.29 12.33
CA THR A 775 -47.62 101.43 11.45
C THR A 775 -46.96 102.54 12.26
N TYR A 776 -45.94 103.19 11.69
CA TYR A 776 -45.10 104.20 12.34
C TYR A 776 -44.96 105.47 11.49
N SER A 777 -44.75 106.60 12.16
CA SER A 777 -44.49 107.92 11.56
C SER A 777 -43.18 108.50 12.09
N VAL A 778 -42.27 108.99 11.25
CA VAL A 778 -41.01 109.64 11.66
C VAL A 778 -40.93 111.08 11.13
N ARG A 779 -40.62 112.02 12.03
CA ARG A 779 -40.20 113.40 11.75
C ARG A 779 -38.68 113.52 11.84
N ILE A 780 -38.05 114.29 10.94
CA ILE A 780 -36.59 114.31 10.74
C ILE A 780 -36.09 115.75 10.53
N THR A 781 -34.95 116.13 11.11
CA THR A 781 -34.35 117.48 11.06
C THR A 781 -32.81 117.41 11.02
N ASP A 782 -32.17 117.93 9.98
CA ASP A 782 -30.71 118.11 9.85
C ASP A 782 -30.21 119.35 10.63
N THR A 783 -28.99 119.35 11.17
CA THR A 783 -28.38 120.46 11.94
C THR A 783 -26.91 120.78 11.61
N VAL A 784 -26.22 120.02 10.75
CA VAL A 784 -24.90 120.43 10.21
C VAL A 784 -25.03 120.91 8.75
N CYS A 785 -26.10 120.52 8.03
CA CYS A 785 -26.56 121.16 6.78
C CYS A 785 -28.02 121.70 6.81
N ASN A 786 -28.73 121.56 7.94
CA ASN A 786 -29.87 122.38 8.40
C ASN A 786 -31.22 122.36 7.59
N ASN A 787 -31.94 121.22 7.55
CA ASN A 787 -33.21 120.99 6.80
C ASN A 787 -34.24 120.13 7.61
N THR A 788 -35.50 119.87 7.18
CA THR A 788 -36.52 119.05 7.95
C THR A 788 -37.66 118.41 7.12
N SER A 789 -38.20 117.23 7.52
CA SER A 789 -39.34 116.51 6.87
C SER A 789 -40.14 115.57 7.84
N THR A 790 -41.25 114.94 7.41
CA THR A 790 -42.02 113.90 8.16
C THR A 790 -42.67 112.86 7.23
N LEU A 791 -42.54 111.56 7.52
CA LEU A 791 -42.90 110.44 6.63
C LEU A 791 -43.49 109.22 7.40
N PHE A 792 -44.16 108.29 6.70
CA PHE A 792 -44.86 107.12 7.28
C PHE A 792 -44.38 105.78 6.70
N THR A 793 -44.49 104.69 7.47
CA THR A 793 -44.19 103.32 7.02
C THR A 793 -44.89 102.24 7.88
N MET A 794 -45.05 101.03 7.35
CA MET A 794 -45.74 99.90 8.00
C MET A 794 -44.80 98.69 8.16
N VAL A 795 -44.88 98.05 9.32
CA VAL A 795 -44.10 96.86 9.68
C VAL A 795 -45.04 95.69 9.94
N THR A 796 -45.09 94.73 9.02
CA THR A 796 -45.87 93.49 9.15
C THR A 796 -45.06 92.43 9.89
N VAL A 797 -45.67 91.72 10.84
CA VAL A 797 -44.97 90.67 11.62
C VAL A 797 -45.48 89.29 11.22
N ASP A 798 -44.62 88.48 10.58
CA ASP A 798 -44.86 87.09 10.18
C ASP A 798 -44.22 86.13 11.20
N ASN A 799 -44.96 85.18 11.77
CA ASN A 799 -44.39 84.21 12.71
C ASN A 799 -44.39 82.79 12.13
N PRO A 800 -43.32 82.36 11.45
CA PRO A 800 -43.18 80.97 11.04
C PRO A 800 -43.09 80.07 12.28
N ILE A 801 -44.09 79.22 12.51
CA ILE A 801 -44.02 78.15 13.52
C ILE A 801 -43.75 76.84 12.80
N VAL A 802 -42.48 76.59 12.50
CA VAL A 802 -42.01 75.29 12.01
C VAL A 802 -41.99 74.32 13.18
N LYS A 803 -42.65 73.17 13.04
CA LYS A 803 -42.65 72.09 14.03
C LYS A 803 -42.38 70.75 13.37
N THR A 804 -41.34 70.07 13.82
CA THR A 804 -41.03 68.66 13.50
C THR A 804 -41.49 67.73 14.63
N ASN A 805 -41.29 66.42 14.46
CA ASN A 805 -41.43 65.43 15.51
C ASN A 805 -40.51 65.78 16.70
N LYS A 806 -40.92 65.39 17.91
CA LYS A 806 -40.03 65.40 19.08
C LYS A 806 -38.83 64.49 18.88
N ASP A 807 -37.72 64.82 19.55
CA ASP A 807 -36.54 63.97 19.70
C ASP A 807 -36.94 62.51 19.94
N THR A 808 -36.40 61.63 19.11
CA THR A 808 -36.78 60.22 19.06
C THR A 808 -35.51 59.38 19.03
N SER A 809 -35.49 58.32 19.83
CA SER A 809 -34.38 57.36 19.83
C SER A 809 -34.70 56.19 18.90
N ILE A 810 -33.74 55.80 18.09
CA ILE A 810 -33.81 54.62 17.21
C ILE A 810 -32.59 53.73 17.44
N CYS A 811 -32.68 52.49 17.01
CA CYS A 811 -31.51 51.61 16.99
C CYS A 811 -30.81 51.71 15.64
N SER A 812 -29.51 51.39 15.62
CA SER A 812 -28.73 51.39 14.39
C SER A 812 -29.43 50.61 13.27
N VAL A 813 -29.46 51.20 12.07
CA VAL A 813 -30.17 50.79 10.84
C VAL A 813 -31.71 50.78 10.85
N ASP A 814 -32.36 51.19 11.95
CA ASP A 814 -33.81 51.41 11.94
C ASP A 814 -34.15 52.74 11.22
N GLN A 815 -35.42 52.93 10.85
CA GLN A 815 -35.89 54.12 10.15
C GLN A 815 -37.01 54.83 10.93
N VAL A 816 -37.03 56.16 10.90
CA VAL A 816 -38.08 56.98 11.50
C VAL A 816 -38.59 58.04 10.52
N GLN A 817 -39.91 58.13 10.38
CA GLN A 817 -40.56 59.15 9.56
C GLN A 817 -40.55 60.50 10.30
N LEU A 818 -39.84 61.48 9.76
CA LEU A 818 -39.92 62.87 10.22
C LEU A 818 -41.15 63.51 9.56
N ASN A 819 -41.92 64.31 10.29
CA ASN A 819 -43.07 65.05 9.77
C ASN A 819 -42.99 66.49 10.25
N THR A 820 -42.74 67.43 9.32
CA THR A 820 -42.69 68.86 9.64
C THR A 820 -43.86 69.60 9.02
N THR A 821 -44.39 70.59 9.73
CA THR A 821 -45.44 71.50 9.26
C THR A 821 -45.08 72.95 9.57
N GLY A 822 -45.80 73.91 8.96
CA GLY A 822 -45.71 75.34 9.27
C GLY A 822 -44.92 76.22 8.29
N ALA A 823 -44.49 75.67 7.15
CA ALA A 823 -43.77 76.41 6.10
C ALA A 823 -44.23 76.02 4.68
N SER A 824 -43.82 76.82 3.69
CA SER A 824 -44.09 76.57 2.26
C SER A 824 -42.95 75.84 1.56
N ILE A 825 -41.72 76.01 2.05
CA ILE A 825 -40.49 75.37 1.56
C ILE A 825 -39.76 74.77 2.76
N TYR A 826 -39.19 73.58 2.62
CA TYR A 826 -38.48 72.86 3.67
C TYR A 826 -37.08 72.48 3.19
N ALA A 827 -36.07 72.69 4.03
CA ALA A 827 -34.70 72.24 3.80
C ALA A 827 -34.12 71.64 5.09
N TRP A 828 -33.61 70.42 4.99
CA TRP A 828 -33.07 69.65 6.11
C TRP A 828 -31.54 69.59 6.05
N THR A 829 -30.89 69.70 7.21
CA THR A 829 -29.43 69.59 7.31
C THR A 829 -29.06 68.79 8.57
N PRO A 830 -28.15 67.79 8.49
CA PRO A 830 -27.51 67.28 7.28
C PRO A 830 -28.49 66.51 6.37
N SER A 831 -28.18 66.40 5.09
CA SER A 831 -28.96 65.60 4.13
C SER A 831 -28.65 64.10 4.20
N SER A 832 -27.51 63.72 4.79
CA SER A 832 -27.07 62.33 4.92
C SER A 832 -28.02 61.51 5.81
N GLY A 833 -28.46 60.36 5.31
CA GLY A 833 -29.41 59.49 6.01
C GLY A 833 -30.88 59.93 5.90
N LEU A 834 -31.23 60.95 5.11
CA LEU A 834 -32.61 61.30 4.78
C LEU A 834 -33.00 60.76 3.40
N SER A 835 -34.26 60.34 3.24
CA SER A 835 -34.81 59.95 1.92
C SER A 835 -34.92 61.11 0.93
N SER A 836 -35.09 62.34 1.42
CA SER A 836 -34.98 63.59 0.64
C SER A 836 -34.80 64.78 1.58
N ALA A 837 -33.81 65.64 1.32
CA ALA A 837 -33.54 66.79 2.20
C ALA A 837 -34.46 68.00 1.98
N ASN A 838 -35.35 67.98 0.97
CA ASN A 838 -36.09 69.17 0.51
C ASN A 838 -37.62 69.03 0.59
N ILE A 839 -38.12 68.09 1.41
CA ILE A 839 -39.56 67.83 1.60
C ILE A 839 -39.97 67.99 3.06
N ALA A 840 -41.25 68.20 3.31
CA ALA A 840 -41.80 68.36 4.66
C ALA A 840 -41.64 67.08 5.53
N ASN A 841 -41.68 65.91 4.89
CA ASN A 841 -41.81 64.61 5.55
C ASN A 841 -40.81 63.54 5.02
N PRO A 842 -39.50 63.68 5.29
CA PRO A 842 -38.51 62.67 4.92
C PRO A 842 -38.44 61.50 5.92
N VAL A 843 -38.01 60.34 5.43
CA VAL A 843 -37.62 59.20 6.28
C VAL A 843 -36.16 59.37 6.66
N ALA A 844 -35.84 59.27 7.94
CA ALA A 844 -34.51 59.35 8.49
C ALA A 844 -33.99 57.97 8.94
N SER A 845 -32.78 57.64 8.51
CA SER A 845 -32.02 56.44 8.90
C SER A 845 -30.53 56.75 9.08
N PRO A 846 -30.16 57.65 10.02
CA PRO A 846 -28.77 57.98 10.30
C PRO A 846 -27.98 56.80 10.87
N GLY A 847 -26.69 56.71 10.52
CA GLY A 847 -25.79 55.65 11.01
C GLY A 847 -25.28 55.85 12.44
N SER A 848 -25.39 57.07 12.97
CA SER A 848 -24.98 57.49 14.32
C SER A 848 -25.90 58.62 14.81
N THR A 849 -25.89 58.94 16.11
CA THR A 849 -26.72 60.01 16.66
C THR A 849 -26.57 61.31 15.86
N THR A 850 -27.66 61.71 15.21
CA THR A 850 -27.69 62.81 14.24
C THR A 850 -28.80 63.77 14.61
N GLN A 851 -28.43 65.03 14.84
CA GLN A 851 -29.37 66.12 14.91
C GLN A 851 -29.75 66.53 13.49
N TYR A 852 -31.03 66.38 13.14
CA TYR A 852 -31.58 66.94 11.92
C TYR A 852 -32.23 68.28 12.22
N VAL A 853 -31.74 69.32 11.55
CA VAL A 853 -32.30 70.67 11.63
C VAL A 853 -33.16 70.88 10.38
N VAL A 854 -34.46 71.05 10.57
CA VAL A 854 -35.35 71.51 9.48
C VAL A 854 -35.41 73.02 9.51
N THR A 855 -35.09 73.65 8.38
CA THR A 855 -35.37 75.06 8.12
C THR A 855 -36.61 75.12 7.25
N GLY A 856 -37.72 75.62 7.79
CA GLY A 856 -38.93 75.88 7.04
C GLY A 856 -39.06 77.37 6.74
N THR A 857 -39.30 77.70 5.47
CA THR A 857 -39.43 79.07 4.97
C THR A 857 -40.89 79.33 4.56
N THR A 858 -41.51 80.40 5.09
CA THR A 858 -42.83 80.86 4.61
C THR A 858 -42.71 81.47 3.22
N VAL A 859 -43.84 81.66 2.53
CA VAL A 859 -43.92 82.38 1.25
C VAL A 859 -43.28 83.78 1.27
N ASN A 860 -43.17 84.41 2.46
CA ASN A 860 -42.56 85.73 2.65
C ASN A 860 -41.04 85.69 2.94
N GLY A 861 -40.40 84.52 2.92
CA GLY A 861 -38.97 84.37 3.21
C GLY A 861 -38.61 84.29 4.70
N CYS A 862 -39.58 84.38 5.61
CA CYS A 862 -39.32 84.19 7.04
C CYS A 862 -39.03 82.71 7.34
N THR A 863 -37.88 82.44 7.93
CA THR A 863 -37.45 81.09 8.30
C THR A 863 -37.63 80.85 9.78
N ALA A 864 -38.30 79.76 10.14
CA ALA A 864 -38.10 79.13 11.45
C ALA A 864 -37.31 77.83 11.27
N LYS A 865 -36.57 77.50 12.32
CA LYS A 865 -35.89 76.22 12.45
C LYS A 865 -36.53 75.45 13.58
N ASP A 866 -36.66 74.15 13.38
CA ASP A 866 -36.90 73.21 14.46
C ASP A 866 -35.89 72.08 14.35
N THR A 867 -35.60 71.44 15.47
CA THR A 867 -34.56 70.41 15.57
C THR A 867 -35.15 69.12 16.09
N VAL A 868 -34.83 68.02 15.42
CA VAL A 868 -35.09 66.67 15.94
C VAL A 868 -33.77 65.93 16.09
N ASN A 869 -33.43 65.60 17.32
CA ASN A 869 -32.31 64.70 17.62
C ASN A 869 -32.79 63.26 17.39
N ILE A 870 -32.16 62.59 16.44
CA ILE A 870 -32.31 61.15 16.25
C ILE A 870 -31.13 60.49 16.94
N ASN A 871 -31.34 60.10 18.19
CA ASN A 871 -30.35 59.37 18.97
C ASN A 871 -30.28 57.93 18.45
N VAL A 872 -29.13 57.56 17.89
CA VAL A 872 -28.92 56.22 17.32
C VAL A 872 -28.11 55.41 18.32
N TYR A 873 -28.79 54.53 19.04
CA TYR A 873 -28.11 53.57 19.89
C TYR A 873 -27.61 52.38 19.05
N PRO A 874 -26.37 51.91 19.23
CA PRO A 874 -25.94 50.68 18.61
C PRO A 874 -26.83 49.53 19.08
N LYS A 875 -27.22 48.62 18.17
CA LYS A 875 -27.91 47.39 18.56
C LYS A 875 -26.97 46.59 19.48
N PRO A 876 -27.48 45.95 20.56
CA PRO A 876 -26.63 45.27 21.52
C PRO A 876 -25.73 44.24 20.86
N VAL A 877 -24.44 44.25 21.23
CA VAL A 877 -23.48 43.24 20.82
C VAL A 877 -23.75 42.00 21.68
N ILE A 878 -24.30 40.96 21.05
CA ILE A 878 -24.63 39.71 21.74
C ILE A 878 -23.36 38.87 21.84
N ALA A 879 -22.85 38.70 23.06
CA ALA A 879 -21.86 37.66 23.34
C ALA A 879 -22.61 36.42 23.86
N LYS A 880 -22.54 35.33 23.12
CA LYS A 880 -23.28 34.09 23.38
C LYS A 880 -22.36 32.88 23.56
N SER A 881 -22.85 31.83 24.20
CA SER A 881 -22.18 30.52 24.14
C SER A 881 -22.13 30.00 22.70
N SER A 882 -21.07 29.26 22.37
CA SER A 882 -20.91 28.64 21.05
C SER A 882 -22.01 27.60 20.78
N ASP A 883 -22.18 27.27 19.50
CA ASP A 883 -22.98 26.09 19.12
C ASP A 883 -22.40 24.84 19.78
N VAL A 884 -23.28 23.91 20.15
CA VAL A 884 -22.94 22.75 20.99
C VAL A 884 -23.73 21.54 20.55
N VAL A 885 -23.13 20.35 20.68
CA VAL A 885 -23.82 19.08 20.51
C VAL A 885 -23.90 18.41 21.88
N ILE A 886 -25.12 18.07 22.31
CA ILE A 886 -25.39 17.36 23.55
C ILE A 886 -25.92 15.96 23.27
N CYS A 887 -25.92 15.14 24.30
CA CYS A 887 -26.49 13.80 24.25
C CYS A 887 -28.00 13.86 24.45
N LYS A 888 -28.71 12.86 23.93
CA LYS A 888 -30.14 12.69 24.10
C LYS A 888 -30.50 12.72 25.60
N ASN A 889 -31.59 13.40 25.96
CA ASN A 889 -32.04 13.63 27.34
C ASN A 889 -31.06 14.40 28.25
N SER A 890 -29.94 14.93 27.73
CA SER A 890 -29.07 15.84 28.47
C SER A 890 -29.55 17.28 28.35
N SER A 891 -28.96 18.18 29.13
CA SER A 891 -29.22 19.62 29.05
C SER A 891 -27.93 20.42 29.04
N VAL A 892 -27.92 21.56 28.34
CA VAL A 892 -26.80 22.51 28.34
C VAL A 892 -27.23 23.87 28.87
N GLN A 893 -26.38 24.49 29.67
CA GLN A 893 -26.52 25.87 30.09
C GLN A 893 -26.18 26.78 28.92
N LEU A 894 -27.18 27.45 28.33
CA LEU A 894 -26.94 28.51 27.36
C LEU A 894 -26.53 29.80 28.09
N PHE A 895 -25.84 30.68 27.37
CA PHE A 895 -25.52 32.03 27.82
C PHE A 895 -25.70 33.01 26.66
N ALA A 896 -26.28 34.18 26.96
CA ALA A 896 -26.20 35.38 26.16
C ALA A 896 -26.05 36.59 27.08
N SER A 897 -25.20 37.54 26.70
CA SER A 897 -25.09 38.86 27.33
C SER A 897 -25.21 39.98 26.29
N GLY A 898 -25.09 41.24 26.73
CA GLY A 898 -25.21 42.43 25.89
C GLY A 898 -26.45 43.28 26.16
N GLY A 899 -27.34 42.88 27.07
CA GLY A 899 -28.53 43.66 27.42
C GLY A 899 -29.12 43.35 28.79
N VAL A 900 -30.34 43.82 29.04
CA VAL A 900 -31.06 43.68 30.32
C VAL A 900 -32.35 42.87 30.25
N VAL A 901 -32.94 42.69 29.06
CA VAL A 901 -34.08 41.79 28.85
C VAL A 901 -33.74 40.79 27.75
N TYR A 902 -34.05 39.52 28.02
CA TYR A 902 -33.73 38.39 27.14
C TYR A 902 -35.04 37.69 26.75
N SER A 903 -35.13 37.19 25.52
CA SER A 903 -36.27 36.42 25.05
C SER A 903 -35.82 35.35 24.06
N TRP A 904 -35.97 34.09 24.45
CA TRP A 904 -35.50 32.93 23.69
C TRP A 904 -36.66 32.21 23.00
N THR A 905 -36.43 31.76 21.77
CA THR A 905 -37.41 31.03 20.96
C THR A 905 -36.75 29.86 20.21
N PRO A 906 -37.32 28.64 20.17
CA PRO A 906 -38.53 28.20 20.87
C PRO A 906 -38.31 28.09 22.39
N SER A 907 -39.39 28.27 23.17
CA SER A 907 -39.36 28.21 24.64
C SER A 907 -39.61 26.80 25.20
N THR A 908 -40.12 25.87 24.39
CA THR A 908 -40.70 24.58 24.79
C THR A 908 -39.73 23.57 25.40
N SER A 909 -38.43 23.87 25.42
CA SER A 909 -37.36 23.03 25.96
C SER A 909 -36.30 23.85 26.70
N LEU A 910 -36.68 25.05 27.20
CA LEU A 910 -35.84 25.92 28.02
C LEU A 910 -36.39 25.99 29.45
N SER A 911 -35.51 26.03 30.45
CA SER A 911 -35.92 26.18 31.86
C SER A 911 -36.65 27.50 32.13
N ASN A 912 -36.22 28.59 31.49
CA ASN A 912 -36.90 29.88 31.49
C ASN A 912 -36.49 30.69 30.25
N ALA A 913 -37.42 30.94 29.32
CA ALA A 913 -37.11 31.63 28.07
C ALA A 913 -36.83 33.14 28.20
N SER A 914 -36.83 33.73 29.40
CA SER A 914 -36.70 35.18 29.61
C SER A 914 -35.44 35.64 30.35
N ILE A 915 -34.51 34.73 30.65
CA ILE A 915 -33.24 35.03 31.34
C ILE A 915 -32.03 34.99 30.39
N SER A 916 -30.91 35.59 30.79
CA SER A 916 -29.64 35.57 30.03
C SER A 916 -29.03 34.17 29.92
N ASN A 917 -29.33 33.29 30.87
CA ASN A 917 -28.74 31.95 30.99
C ASN A 917 -29.81 30.85 31.19
N PRO A 918 -30.62 30.51 30.16
CA PRO A 918 -31.53 29.38 30.25
C PRO A 918 -30.80 28.04 30.13
N VAL A 919 -31.30 27.02 30.82
CA VAL A 919 -30.89 25.62 30.58
C VAL A 919 -31.75 25.06 29.45
N ALA A 920 -31.12 24.56 28.41
CA ALA A 920 -31.76 23.97 27.24
C ALA A 920 -31.70 22.44 27.28
N ALA A 921 -32.85 21.78 27.18
CA ALA A 921 -33.01 20.32 27.14
C ALA A 921 -33.86 19.87 25.93
N PRO A 922 -33.43 20.12 24.69
CA PRO A 922 -34.17 19.71 23.50
C PRO A 922 -34.13 18.19 23.29
N VAL A 923 -35.18 17.64 22.66
CA VAL A 923 -35.28 16.21 22.28
C VAL A 923 -34.82 15.92 20.85
N SER A 924 -34.54 16.95 20.06
CA SER A 924 -34.07 16.89 18.68
C SER A 924 -33.22 18.13 18.36
N ASN A 925 -32.49 18.12 17.22
CA ASN A 925 -31.68 19.26 16.78
C ASN A 925 -32.49 20.58 16.80
N THR A 926 -32.18 21.47 17.74
CA THR A 926 -32.94 22.69 18.00
C THR A 926 -32.03 23.91 17.89
N THR A 927 -32.42 24.86 17.05
CA THR A 927 -31.79 26.19 17.02
C THR A 927 -32.61 27.12 17.91
N TYR A 928 -31.99 27.58 19.00
CA TYR A 928 -32.58 28.61 19.84
C TYR A 928 -32.13 29.97 19.39
N TYR A 929 -33.06 30.89 19.22
CA TYR A 929 -32.80 32.29 18.92
C TYR A 929 -33.00 33.14 20.17
N VAL A 930 -31.96 33.86 20.59
CA VAL A 930 -32.07 34.88 21.63
C VAL A 930 -32.33 36.24 20.99
N THR A 931 -33.35 36.94 21.48
CA THR A 931 -33.53 38.37 21.27
C THR A 931 -33.08 39.08 22.54
N VAL A 932 -32.01 39.85 22.45
CA VAL A 932 -31.46 40.65 23.56
C VAL A 932 -31.92 42.08 23.40
N THR A 933 -32.48 42.66 24.47
CA THR A 933 -32.87 44.07 24.54
C THR A 933 -31.96 44.78 25.54
N ASP A 934 -31.32 45.87 25.12
CA ASP A 934 -30.43 46.67 25.98
C ASP A 934 -31.20 47.67 26.87
N VAL A 935 -30.45 48.48 27.64
CA VAL A 935 -31.01 49.53 28.51
C VAL A 935 -31.72 50.65 27.74
N ASN A 936 -31.42 50.81 26.44
CA ASN A 936 -32.00 51.80 25.55
C ASN A 936 -33.20 51.24 24.76
N SER A 937 -33.73 50.08 25.16
CA SER A 937 -34.78 49.32 24.46
C SER A 937 -34.39 48.78 23.08
N CYS A 938 -33.12 48.82 22.71
CA CYS A 938 -32.63 48.35 21.43
C CYS A 938 -32.48 46.84 21.38
N LYS A 939 -33.04 46.25 20.33
CA LYS A 939 -33.12 44.79 20.15
C LYS A 939 -32.13 44.31 19.09
N ASN A 940 -31.40 43.26 19.43
CA ASN A 940 -30.65 42.45 18.48
C ASN A 940 -31.06 40.98 18.63
N LYS A 941 -30.83 40.17 17.60
CA LYS A 941 -31.17 38.75 17.59
C LYS A 941 -29.99 37.92 17.09
N ASP A 942 -29.68 36.86 17.82
CA ASP A 942 -28.68 35.87 17.44
C ASP A 942 -29.20 34.45 17.74
N SER A 943 -28.46 33.41 17.36
CA SER A 943 -28.85 32.02 17.48
C SER A 943 -27.77 31.12 18.04
N ILE A 944 -28.17 30.09 18.78
CA ILE A 944 -27.32 29.00 19.24
C ILE A 944 -27.95 27.70 18.77
N ARG A 945 -27.19 26.90 18.03
CA ARG A 945 -27.61 25.56 17.62
C ARG A 945 -27.23 24.56 18.71
N VAL A 946 -28.23 23.91 19.29
CA VAL A 946 -28.07 22.75 20.17
C VAL A 946 -28.40 21.50 19.36
N GLY A 947 -27.34 20.84 18.90
CA GLY A 947 -27.45 19.54 18.22
C GLY A 947 -27.68 18.42 19.22
N ILE A 948 -28.44 17.41 18.83
CA ILE A 948 -28.51 16.11 19.53
C ILE A 948 -27.60 15.14 18.80
N ARG A 949 -26.63 14.58 19.52
CA ARG A 949 -25.80 13.49 19.02
C ARG A 949 -26.71 12.26 18.82
N PRO A 950 -26.76 11.66 17.62
CA PRO A 950 -27.48 10.41 17.41
C PRO A 950 -26.98 9.33 18.37
N ASP A 951 -27.88 8.45 18.82
CA ASP A 951 -27.49 7.31 19.64
C ASP A 951 -26.52 6.40 18.84
N PRO A 952 -25.41 5.95 19.43
CA PRO A 952 -24.45 5.09 18.75
C PRO A 952 -25.08 3.76 18.34
N VAL A 953 -24.87 3.35 17.08
CA VAL A 953 -25.27 2.03 16.60
C VAL A 953 -24.17 1.04 16.94
N PHE A 954 -24.39 0.28 18.01
CA PHE A 954 -23.51 -0.80 18.42
C PHE A 954 -23.74 -2.06 17.58
N SER A 955 -22.67 -2.75 17.22
CA SER A 955 -22.73 -4.05 16.55
C SER A 955 -21.65 -5.00 17.05
N VAL A 956 -21.89 -6.30 16.87
CA VAL A 956 -20.94 -7.38 17.15
C VAL A 956 -21.00 -8.40 16.01
N SER A 957 -19.88 -9.08 15.73
CA SER A 957 -19.76 -10.12 14.73
C SER A 957 -20.77 -11.24 14.97
N ASN A 958 -21.39 -11.76 13.91
CA ASN A 958 -22.32 -12.89 13.99
C ASN A 958 -21.68 -14.11 14.65
N SER A 959 -22.51 -15.00 15.22
CA SER A 959 -22.05 -16.27 15.77
C SER A 959 -21.33 -17.12 14.71
N THR A 960 -20.23 -17.75 15.10
CA THR A 960 -19.32 -18.49 14.20
C THR A 960 -18.86 -19.79 14.84
N SER A 961 -18.23 -20.66 14.05
CA SER A 961 -17.69 -21.94 14.49
C SER A 961 -16.19 -22.03 14.22
N VAL A 962 -15.43 -22.53 15.19
CA VAL A 962 -13.98 -22.72 15.11
C VAL A 962 -13.61 -24.12 15.62
N CYS A 963 -12.62 -24.78 15.02
CA CYS A 963 -12.11 -26.04 15.57
C CYS A 963 -11.36 -25.78 16.87
N GLN A 964 -11.48 -26.69 17.83
CA GLN A 964 -10.75 -26.63 19.10
C GLN A 964 -9.24 -26.42 18.87
N ASN A 965 -8.65 -25.50 19.66
CA ASN A 965 -7.28 -24.98 19.56
C ASN A 965 -6.95 -24.04 18.38
N ASN A 966 -7.87 -23.78 17.45
CA ASN A 966 -7.71 -22.69 16.48
C ASN A 966 -8.20 -21.35 17.05
N SER A 967 -7.77 -20.25 16.43
CA SER A 967 -8.23 -18.90 16.77
C SER A 967 -9.25 -18.34 15.78
N ILE A 968 -10.04 -17.38 16.24
CA ILE A 968 -10.98 -16.60 15.41
C ILE A 968 -11.01 -15.14 15.87
N GLN A 969 -11.13 -14.19 14.95
CA GLN A 969 -11.24 -12.77 15.30
C GLN A 969 -12.71 -12.39 15.54
N LEU A 970 -12.99 -11.85 16.72
CA LEU A 970 -14.26 -11.21 17.02
C LEU A 970 -14.19 -9.74 16.59
N ILE A 971 -15.33 -9.14 16.23
CA ILE A 971 -15.39 -7.74 15.82
C ILE A 971 -16.58 -7.09 16.52
N ALA A 972 -16.36 -5.98 17.22
CA ALA A 972 -17.38 -5.10 17.76
C ALA A 972 -17.16 -3.67 17.25
N ALA A 973 -18.24 -2.90 17.13
CA ALA A 973 -18.16 -1.52 16.66
C ALA A 973 -19.23 -0.63 17.33
N GLY A 974 -19.04 0.69 17.20
CA GLY A 974 -20.00 1.71 17.63
C GLY A 974 -19.63 2.46 18.91
N GLY A 975 -18.55 2.11 19.61
CA GLY A 975 -18.11 2.79 20.85
C GLY A 975 -16.60 3.07 20.93
N ASN A 976 -16.18 3.55 22.10
CA ASN A 976 -14.80 3.94 22.39
C ASN A 976 -14.09 3.00 23.36
N ILE A 977 -14.84 2.45 24.33
CA ILE A 977 -14.35 1.46 25.29
C ILE A 977 -15.08 0.15 25.02
N TYR A 978 -14.31 -0.95 24.99
CA TYR A 978 -14.82 -2.30 24.84
C TYR A 978 -14.42 -3.08 26.10
N SER A 979 -15.32 -3.93 26.61
CA SER A 979 -15.01 -4.88 27.66
C SER A 979 -15.66 -6.22 27.33
N TRP A 980 -14.83 -7.15 26.86
CA TRP A 980 -15.25 -8.47 26.46
C TRP A 980 -15.18 -9.45 27.65
N GLN A 981 -16.22 -10.28 27.80
CA GLN A 981 -16.28 -11.36 28.77
C GLN A 981 -16.76 -12.66 28.10
N PRO A 982 -16.21 -13.83 28.46
CA PRO A 982 -15.09 -14.03 29.38
C PRO A 982 -13.75 -13.64 28.73
N ALA A 983 -12.91 -12.91 29.47
CA ALA A 983 -11.63 -12.40 28.96
C ALA A 983 -10.52 -13.47 28.83
N ASN A 984 -10.67 -14.62 29.50
CA ASN A 984 -9.66 -15.67 29.68
C ASN A 984 -9.15 -16.34 28.38
N SER A 985 -9.84 -16.12 27.27
CA SER A 985 -9.64 -16.77 25.98
C SER A 985 -9.54 -15.74 24.85
N LEU A 986 -9.22 -14.48 25.20
CA LEU A 986 -9.00 -13.37 24.28
C LEU A 986 -7.56 -12.85 24.45
N ASN A 987 -6.93 -12.43 23.36
CA ASN A 987 -5.59 -11.82 23.44
C ASN A 987 -5.58 -10.45 24.14
N ASP A 988 -6.65 -9.66 23.95
CA ASP A 988 -6.88 -8.39 24.62
C ASP A 988 -8.40 -8.17 24.77
N PRO A 989 -8.99 -8.24 25.98
CA PRO A 989 -10.43 -8.07 26.18
C PRO A 989 -10.91 -6.61 26.09
N THR A 990 -10.04 -5.64 25.79
CA THR A 990 -10.35 -4.20 25.84
C THR A 990 -10.44 -3.53 24.46
N VAL A 991 -10.10 -4.24 23.38
CA VAL A 991 -10.12 -3.73 22.00
C VAL A 991 -11.42 -4.07 21.26
N ALA A 992 -11.66 -3.37 20.16
CA ALA A 992 -12.81 -3.60 19.28
C ALA A 992 -12.77 -4.97 18.56
N ASN A 993 -11.57 -5.50 18.29
CA ASN A 993 -11.37 -6.62 17.37
C ASN A 993 -10.47 -7.75 17.93
N PRO A 994 -10.78 -8.32 19.11
CA PRO A 994 -9.89 -9.27 19.77
C PRO A 994 -9.84 -10.62 19.05
N THR A 995 -8.69 -11.28 19.16
CA THR A 995 -8.50 -12.66 18.73
C THR A 995 -8.87 -13.60 19.87
N SER A 996 -9.81 -14.50 19.60
CA SER A 996 -10.38 -15.49 20.51
C SER A 996 -9.78 -16.88 20.27
N THR A 997 -9.47 -17.62 21.33
CA THR A 997 -8.98 -19.00 21.35
C THR A 997 -9.74 -19.86 22.38
N PRO A 998 -11.06 -20.06 22.21
CA PRO A 998 -11.87 -20.73 23.21
C PRO A 998 -11.62 -22.25 23.23
N GLN A 999 -11.55 -22.81 24.42
CA GLN A 999 -11.37 -24.26 24.63
C GLN A 999 -12.69 -25.05 24.63
N ALA A 1000 -13.82 -24.36 24.78
CA ALA A 1000 -15.18 -24.90 24.68
C ALA A 1000 -16.11 -23.82 24.12
N THR A 1001 -17.28 -24.20 23.61
CA THR A 1001 -18.26 -23.24 23.05
C THR A 1001 -18.54 -22.12 24.03
N THR A 1002 -18.17 -20.90 23.63
CA THR A 1002 -18.14 -19.73 24.51
C THR A 1002 -19.03 -18.64 23.91
N ASN A 1003 -20.00 -18.18 24.71
CA ASN A 1003 -20.75 -16.99 24.40
C ASN A 1003 -19.96 -15.78 24.93
N TYR A 1004 -19.42 -14.98 24.03
CA TYR A 1004 -18.73 -13.75 24.36
C TYR A 1004 -19.73 -12.60 24.42
N SER A 1005 -19.83 -11.95 25.57
CA SER A 1005 -20.50 -10.67 25.70
C SER A 1005 -19.48 -9.54 25.57
N VAL A 1006 -19.82 -8.49 24.82
CA VAL A 1006 -19.03 -7.26 24.75
C VAL A 1006 -19.87 -6.11 25.29
N GLN A 1007 -19.40 -5.51 26.38
CA GLN A 1007 -19.90 -4.23 26.84
C GLN A 1007 -19.19 -3.14 26.03
N ILE A 1008 -19.94 -2.47 25.15
CA ILE A 1008 -19.46 -1.39 24.30
C ILE A 1008 -19.97 -0.08 24.91
N THR A 1009 -19.05 0.82 25.25
CA THR A 1009 -19.36 2.14 25.82
C THR A 1009 -18.87 3.24 24.88
N ASP A 1010 -19.79 4.10 24.47
CA ASP A 1010 -19.49 5.40 23.91
C ASP A 1010 -19.20 6.39 25.05
N THR A 1011 -17.96 6.86 25.16
CA THR A 1011 -17.53 7.70 26.30
C THR A 1011 -18.06 9.14 26.23
N VAL A 1012 -18.53 9.57 25.05
CA VAL A 1012 -19.00 10.94 24.84
C VAL A 1012 -20.43 11.15 25.34
N CYS A 1013 -21.31 10.15 25.23
CA CYS A 1013 -22.66 10.20 25.79
C CYS A 1013 -22.90 9.21 26.94
N ASN A 1014 -21.87 8.48 27.38
CA ASN A 1014 -21.96 7.42 28.37
C ASN A 1014 -23.06 6.38 28.05
N ASN A 1015 -23.31 6.18 26.75
CA ASN A 1015 -24.22 5.17 26.24
C ASN A 1015 -23.47 3.84 26.24
N THR A 1016 -24.02 2.86 26.93
CA THR A 1016 -23.43 1.51 27.03
C THR A 1016 -24.44 0.49 26.57
N SER A 1017 -24.00 -0.46 25.74
CA SER A 1017 -24.78 -1.65 25.38
C SER A 1017 -23.94 -2.89 25.57
N THR A 1018 -24.57 -3.99 25.98
CA THR A 1018 -23.95 -5.31 26.02
C THR A 1018 -24.51 -6.15 24.89
N LEU A 1019 -23.69 -6.42 23.87
CA LEU A 1019 -24.02 -7.35 22.80
C LEU A 1019 -23.38 -8.70 23.07
N SER A 1020 -23.81 -9.76 22.38
CA SER A 1020 -23.23 -11.09 22.55
C SER A 1020 -23.12 -11.84 21.23
N THR A 1021 -22.08 -12.65 21.12
CA THR A 1021 -21.82 -13.54 19.99
C THR A 1021 -21.27 -14.86 20.47
N THR A 1022 -21.75 -15.96 19.89
CA THR A 1022 -21.33 -17.31 20.30
C THR A 1022 -20.28 -17.85 19.34
N VAL A 1023 -19.10 -18.17 19.88
CA VAL A 1023 -18.09 -18.97 19.19
C VAL A 1023 -18.33 -20.43 19.56
N THR A 1024 -18.84 -21.19 18.61
CA THR A 1024 -19.03 -22.65 18.76
C THR A 1024 -17.70 -23.34 18.55
N VAL A 1025 -17.17 -23.98 19.59
CA VAL A 1025 -15.93 -24.75 19.51
C VAL A 1025 -16.30 -26.17 19.08
N MET A 1026 -15.90 -26.51 17.86
CA MET A 1026 -16.07 -27.85 17.30
C MET A 1026 -14.93 -28.73 17.83
N PRO A 1027 -15.23 -29.83 18.55
CA PRO A 1027 -14.19 -30.69 19.09
C PRO A 1027 -13.36 -31.31 17.97
N LEU A 1028 -12.06 -31.52 18.21
CA LEU A 1028 -11.24 -32.25 17.25
C LEU A 1028 -11.72 -33.71 17.13
N PRO A 1029 -11.69 -34.32 15.93
CA PRO A 1029 -11.97 -35.75 15.79
C PRO A 1029 -10.99 -36.56 16.66
N LEU A 1030 -11.51 -37.55 17.40
CA LEU A 1030 -10.68 -38.45 18.22
C LEU A 1030 -10.04 -39.52 17.33
N VAL A 1031 -9.11 -39.09 16.49
CA VAL A 1031 -8.38 -39.97 15.58
C VAL A 1031 -7.57 -40.96 16.40
N ARG A 1032 -7.76 -42.26 16.13
CA ARG A 1032 -7.01 -43.35 16.78
C ARG A 1032 -6.48 -44.33 15.75
N ALA A 1033 -5.17 -44.46 15.66
CA ALA A 1033 -4.45 -45.41 14.83
C ALA A 1033 -4.14 -46.70 15.60
N SER A 1034 -4.22 -47.83 14.91
CA SER A 1034 -3.92 -49.15 15.46
C SER A 1034 -3.43 -50.10 14.36
N LYS A 1035 -2.82 -51.21 14.76
CA LYS A 1035 -2.29 -52.26 13.88
C LYS A 1035 -2.71 -53.64 14.41
N SER A 1036 -2.84 -54.65 13.54
CA SER A 1036 -3.17 -56.02 13.96
C SER A 1036 -2.00 -56.78 14.58
N ASN A 1037 -0.78 -56.58 14.05
CA ASN A 1037 0.42 -57.33 14.44
C ASN A 1037 1.70 -56.59 13.99
N ASP A 1038 2.85 -57.08 14.46
CA ASP A 1038 4.16 -56.85 13.84
C ASP A 1038 4.51 -57.98 12.87
N LEU A 1039 5.52 -57.78 12.02
CA LEU A 1039 5.87 -58.73 10.93
C LEU A 1039 6.97 -59.69 11.35
N ASP A 1040 6.81 -60.98 11.06
CA ASP A 1040 7.76 -62.03 11.42
C ASP A 1040 7.70 -63.25 10.46
N CYS A 1041 8.34 -64.36 10.84
CA CYS A 1041 8.28 -65.65 10.11
C CYS A 1041 6.86 -66.27 9.95
N SER A 1042 5.82 -65.68 10.53
CA SER A 1042 4.44 -66.16 10.52
C SER A 1042 3.43 -65.15 9.95
N ALA A 1043 3.71 -63.84 9.99
CA ALA A 1043 2.85 -62.79 9.44
C ALA A 1043 3.63 -61.81 8.54
N ASP A 1044 3.22 -61.70 7.27
CA ASP A 1044 3.88 -60.91 6.21
C ASP A 1044 3.15 -59.59 5.87
N PHE A 1045 2.10 -59.25 6.62
CA PHE A 1045 1.41 -57.96 6.59
C PHE A 1045 0.86 -57.58 7.96
N SER A 1046 0.50 -56.30 8.11
CA SER A 1046 -0.21 -55.77 9.27
C SER A 1046 -1.41 -54.96 8.80
N GLN A 1047 -2.61 -55.29 9.25
CA GLN A 1047 -3.81 -54.50 9.01
C GLN A 1047 -3.78 -53.28 9.93
N LEU A 1048 -3.64 -52.08 9.37
CA LEU A 1048 -3.83 -50.83 10.10
C LEU A 1048 -5.32 -50.52 10.18
N ASN A 1049 -5.72 -49.76 11.21
CA ASN A 1049 -7.08 -49.27 11.37
C ASN A 1049 -7.10 -47.91 12.06
N ALA A 1050 -7.80 -46.95 11.47
CA ALA A 1050 -8.06 -45.62 12.01
C ALA A 1050 -9.55 -45.45 12.30
N THR A 1051 -9.86 -44.80 13.42
CA THR A 1051 -11.25 -44.48 13.83
C THR A 1051 -11.35 -43.02 14.27
N GLY A 1052 -12.58 -42.50 14.42
CA GLY A 1052 -12.86 -41.17 15.00
C GLY A 1052 -12.98 -40.00 14.02
N ALA A 1053 -12.90 -40.24 12.72
CA ALA A 1053 -13.10 -39.25 11.65
C ALA A 1053 -13.95 -39.81 10.49
N THR A 1054 -14.26 -38.98 9.49
CA THR A 1054 -15.04 -39.37 8.29
C THR A 1054 -14.23 -39.44 7.00
N LYS A 1055 -13.07 -38.79 6.94
CA LYS A 1055 -12.08 -38.93 5.88
C LYS A 1055 -10.72 -39.20 6.51
N TYR A 1056 -9.91 -40.04 5.87
CA TYR A 1056 -8.60 -40.47 6.40
C TYR A 1056 -7.54 -40.33 5.30
N ALA A 1057 -6.33 -39.93 5.68
CA ALA A 1057 -5.17 -39.92 4.79
C ALA A 1057 -3.91 -40.37 5.57
N TRP A 1058 -3.34 -41.50 5.17
CA TRP A 1058 -2.18 -42.13 5.80
C TRP A 1058 -0.86 -41.81 5.06
N ALA A 1059 0.22 -41.65 5.80
CA ALA A 1059 1.58 -41.54 5.28
C ALA A 1059 2.56 -42.39 6.11
N PRO A 1060 3.60 -43.01 5.51
CA PRO A 1060 3.90 -43.04 4.08
C PRO A 1060 2.95 -43.98 3.31
N ALA A 1061 2.50 -43.56 2.13
CA ALA A 1061 1.50 -44.29 1.35
C ALA A 1061 2.06 -45.50 0.56
N ASN A 1062 3.37 -45.52 0.29
CA ASN A 1062 4.06 -46.46 -0.62
C ASN A 1062 4.08 -47.93 -0.17
N THR A 1063 3.73 -48.20 1.09
CA THR A 1063 3.72 -49.52 1.71
C THR A 1063 2.33 -49.93 2.21
N LEU A 1064 1.31 -49.15 1.84
CA LEU A 1064 -0.11 -49.37 2.15
C LEU A 1064 -0.87 -49.77 0.88
N ASN A 1065 -1.91 -50.60 1.01
CA ASN A 1065 -2.79 -50.92 -0.12
C ASN A 1065 -3.67 -49.74 -0.59
N ASN A 1066 -4.06 -48.83 0.32
CA ASN A 1066 -4.79 -47.61 -0.01
C ASN A 1066 -4.65 -46.57 1.12
N SER A 1067 -3.93 -45.47 0.90
CA SER A 1067 -3.70 -44.48 1.95
C SER A 1067 -4.93 -43.64 2.34
N GLN A 1068 -6.02 -43.65 1.58
CA GLN A 1068 -7.16 -42.73 1.77
C GLN A 1068 -8.36 -43.36 2.50
N ILE A 1069 -8.18 -44.54 3.11
CA ILE A 1069 -9.23 -45.26 3.85
C ILE A 1069 -8.88 -45.41 5.33
N ALA A 1070 -9.89 -45.72 6.14
CA ALA A 1070 -9.73 -45.98 7.57
C ALA A 1070 -8.77 -47.16 7.84
N ASN A 1071 -8.89 -48.25 7.06
CA ASN A 1071 -8.28 -49.54 7.36
C ASN A 1071 -7.35 -50.07 6.23
N PRO A 1072 -6.18 -49.47 6.00
CA PRO A 1072 -5.22 -49.98 5.04
C PRO A 1072 -4.41 -51.19 5.55
N ILE A 1073 -4.04 -52.08 4.65
CA ILE A 1073 -3.07 -53.15 4.90
C ILE A 1073 -1.66 -52.60 4.63
N ALA A 1074 -0.80 -52.67 5.64
CA ALA A 1074 0.62 -52.31 5.58
C ALA A 1074 1.50 -53.53 5.32
N ARG A 1075 2.43 -53.40 4.38
CA ARG A 1075 3.47 -54.39 4.04
C ARG A 1075 4.87 -53.75 3.94
N PRO A 1076 5.36 -53.08 5.00
CA PRO A 1076 6.70 -52.51 4.98
C PRO A 1076 7.77 -53.60 5.05
N ILE A 1077 8.94 -53.34 4.46
CA ILE A 1077 10.12 -54.23 4.48
C ILE A 1077 11.19 -53.80 5.51
N THR A 1078 10.98 -52.67 6.15
CA THR A 1078 11.75 -52.13 7.29
C THR A 1078 10.77 -51.60 8.34
N GLN A 1079 11.21 -51.42 9.58
CA GLN A 1079 10.36 -50.80 10.62
C GLN A 1079 9.85 -49.43 10.14
N THR A 1080 8.52 -49.23 10.14
CA THR A 1080 7.86 -48.07 9.53
C THR A 1080 6.83 -47.47 10.47
N LEU A 1081 6.91 -46.14 10.68
CA LEU A 1081 5.90 -45.34 11.37
C LEU A 1081 4.85 -44.89 10.34
N TYR A 1082 3.57 -45.16 10.61
CA TYR A 1082 2.46 -44.66 9.83
C TYR A 1082 1.70 -43.59 10.60
N ILE A 1083 1.51 -42.42 10.01
CA ILE A 1083 0.73 -41.29 10.54
C ILE A 1083 -0.57 -41.20 9.75
N VAL A 1084 -1.71 -41.08 10.44
CA VAL A 1084 -3.02 -40.83 9.82
C VAL A 1084 -3.50 -39.42 10.14
N LYS A 1085 -3.95 -38.71 9.12
CA LYS A 1085 -4.76 -37.50 9.21
C LYS A 1085 -6.23 -37.89 9.13
N GLY A 1086 -7.03 -37.54 10.14
CA GLY A 1086 -8.48 -37.72 10.12
C GLY A 1086 -9.21 -36.37 10.04
N THR A 1087 -10.19 -36.26 9.14
CA THR A 1087 -11.08 -35.09 9.01
C THR A 1087 -12.53 -35.47 9.31
N ASP A 1088 -13.20 -34.70 10.18
CA ASP A 1088 -14.61 -34.86 10.52
C ASP A 1088 -15.56 -34.20 9.48
N PRO A 1089 -16.90 -34.32 9.62
CA PRO A 1089 -17.85 -33.68 8.71
C PRO A 1089 -17.81 -32.15 8.71
N ASN A 1090 -17.35 -31.53 9.81
CA ASN A 1090 -17.28 -30.10 9.99
C ASN A 1090 -15.97 -29.48 9.46
N GLY A 1091 -15.06 -30.31 8.94
CA GLY A 1091 -13.76 -29.89 8.41
C GLY A 1091 -12.64 -29.80 9.45
N CYS A 1092 -12.90 -30.17 10.71
CA CYS A 1092 -11.88 -30.23 11.75
C CYS A 1092 -10.97 -31.45 11.55
N VAL A 1093 -9.68 -31.27 11.84
CA VAL A 1093 -8.61 -32.21 11.54
C VAL A 1093 -7.86 -32.59 12.80
N ASN A 1094 -7.54 -33.87 12.95
CA ASN A 1094 -6.60 -34.35 13.96
C ASN A 1094 -5.72 -35.49 13.39
N TYR A 1095 -4.71 -35.90 14.14
CA TYR A 1095 -3.74 -36.90 13.72
C TYR A 1095 -3.50 -37.97 14.80
N ASP A 1096 -3.14 -39.17 14.38
CA ASP A 1096 -2.54 -40.19 15.25
C ASP A 1096 -1.54 -41.04 14.45
N SER A 1097 -0.79 -41.94 15.10
CA SER A 1097 0.23 -42.75 14.45
C SER A 1097 0.42 -44.14 15.05
N VAL A 1098 0.94 -45.07 14.25
CA VAL A 1098 1.25 -46.45 14.68
C VAL A 1098 2.50 -46.97 13.96
N THR A 1099 3.42 -47.58 14.71
CA THR A 1099 4.65 -48.17 14.17
C THR A 1099 4.49 -49.67 13.94
N VAL A 1100 4.84 -50.15 12.74
CA VAL A 1100 4.98 -51.59 12.43
C VAL A 1100 6.47 -51.96 12.44
N ASN A 1101 6.82 -52.94 13.27
CA ASN A 1101 8.16 -53.50 13.47
C ASN A 1101 8.31 -54.83 12.72
N ILE A 1102 9.55 -55.30 12.53
CA ILE A 1102 9.85 -56.51 11.77
C ILE A 1102 10.94 -57.34 12.46
N THR A 1103 10.71 -58.65 12.64
CA THR A 1103 11.68 -59.59 13.23
C THR A 1103 11.84 -60.86 12.40
N GLY A 1104 12.99 -61.00 11.71
CA GLY A 1104 13.47 -62.27 11.14
C GLY A 1104 12.60 -62.87 10.03
N LEU A 1105 12.71 -62.34 8.80
CA LEU A 1105 12.00 -62.87 7.62
C LEU A 1105 12.92 -63.80 6.79
N ASN A 1106 12.67 -65.12 6.79
CA ASN A 1106 13.18 -66.04 5.75
C ASN A 1106 12.54 -67.45 5.80
N LYS A 1107 11.51 -67.72 4.98
CA LYS A 1107 10.83 -69.03 4.97
C LYS A 1107 10.57 -69.66 3.60
N SER A 1108 10.96 -69.02 2.48
CA SER A 1108 10.48 -69.41 1.14
C SER A 1108 11.47 -69.25 -0.04
N GLY A 1109 12.73 -68.88 0.21
CA GLY A 1109 13.69 -68.50 -0.86
C GLY A 1109 14.82 -69.51 -1.14
N TYR A 1110 14.53 -70.73 -1.62
CA TYR A 1110 15.57 -71.67 -2.07
C TYR A 1110 15.31 -72.13 -3.51
N PHE A 1111 15.84 -71.41 -4.50
CA PHE A 1111 15.60 -71.68 -5.91
C PHE A 1111 16.74 -72.48 -6.56
N MET A 1112 16.41 -73.69 -6.99
CA MET A 1112 17.23 -74.53 -7.86
C MET A 1112 16.64 -74.52 -9.27
N PRO A 1113 17.42 -74.23 -10.33
CA PRO A 1113 16.91 -74.28 -11.70
C PRO A 1113 16.41 -75.70 -12.05
N SER A 1114 15.36 -75.80 -12.84
CA SER A 1114 14.88 -77.08 -13.39
C SER A 1114 15.60 -77.49 -14.68
N ALA A 1115 16.42 -76.61 -15.25
CA ALA A 1115 17.28 -76.89 -16.40
C ALA A 1115 18.46 -75.91 -16.48
N PHE A 1116 19.46 -76.23 -17.30
CA PHE A 1116 20.51 -75.30 -17.73
C PHE A 1116 21.10 -75.66 -19.10
N THR A 1117 21.73 -74.68 -19.74
CA THR A 1117 22.24 -74.71 -21.13
C THR A 1117 23.68 -74.21 -21.15
N PRO A 1118 24.68 -75.10 -21.05
CA PRO A 1118 26.09 -74.75 -21.19
C PRO A 1118 26.49 -74.55 -22.66
N ASN A 1119 26.10 -73.40 -23.21
CA ASN A 1119 26.36 -72.94 -24.59
C ASN A 1119 27.38 -71.77 -24.65
N ASN A 1120 27.79 -71.24 -23.50
CA ASN A 1120 28.75 -70.16 -23.29
C ASN A 1120 28.22 -68.75 -23.67
N ASP A 1121 26.90 -68.52 -23.50
CA ASP A 1121 26.22 -67.25 -23.84
C ASP A 1121 26.12 -66.23 -22.68
N GLY A 1122 26.68 -66.57 -21.52
CA GLY A 1122 26.63 -65.82 -20.26
C GLY A 1122 25.45 -66.21 -19.35
N LYS A 1123 24.51 -67.07 -19.79
CA LYS A 1123 23.22 -67.30 -19.13
C LYS A 1123 22.92 -68.78 -18.94
N ASN A 1124 22.86 -69.21 -17.68
CA ASN A 1124 22.70 -70.64 -17.34
C ASN A 1124 23.80 -71.54 -17.94
N ASP A 1125 24.97 -70.98 -18.26
CA ASP A 1125 26.13 -71.76 -18.71
C ASP A 1125 26.61 -72.80 -17.71
N CYS A 1126 26.24 -72.62 -16.45
CA CYS A 1126 26.54 -73.59 -15.43
C CYS A 1126 25.42 -73.71 -14.38
N TYR A 1127 25.15 -74.95 -13.98
CA TYR A 1127 24.14 -75.30 -13.00
C TYR A 1127 24.63 -75.01 -11.58
N ARG A 1128 23.93 -74.14 -10.86
CA ARG A 1128 24.21 -73.79 -9.45
C ARG A 1128 22.95 -73.45 -8.67
N ILE A 1129 23.13 -73.41 -7.36
CA ILE A 1129 22.26 -72.71 -6.42
C ILE A 1129 22.23 -71.23 -6.84
N ARG A 1130 21.06 -70.71 -7.23
CA ARG A 1130 20.92 -69.33 -7.74
C ARG A 1130 20.64 -68.30 -6.65
N TYR A 1131 19.91 -68.69 -5.61
CA TYR A 1131 19.62 -67.83 -4.46
C TYR A 1131 19.50 -68.70 -3.20
N TRP A 1132 20.11 -68.22 -2.12
CA TRP A 1132 20.03 -68.80 -0.79
C TRP A 1132 20.25 -67.68 0.23
N GLY A 1133 19.67 -67.81 1.42
CA GLY A 1133 19.99 -66.93 2.56
C GLY A 1133 21.40 -67.17 3.12
N VAL A 1134 21.66 -66.71 4.34
CA VAL A 1134 22.94 -66.99 5.03
C VAL A 1134 23.09 -68.50 5.25
N ILE A 1135 24.17 -69.09 4.71
CA ILE A 1135 24.53 -70.51 4.89
C ILE A 1135 25.75 -70.61 5.79
N GLU A 1136 25.66 -71.45 6.81
CA GLU A 1136 26.79 -71.75 7.69
C GLU A 1136 27.59 -72.99 7.23
N ASP A 1137 26.93 -73.94 6.55
CA ASP A 1137 27.50 -75.19 6.04
C ASP A 1137 26.70 -75.67 4.83
N LEU A 1138 27.37 -76.21 3.80
CA LEU A 1138 26.78 -76.65 2.53
C LEU A 1138 27.50 -77.87 1.94
N ASP A 1139 26.71 -78.82 1.45
CA ASP A 1139 27.13 -79.92 0.59
C ASP A 1139 26.20 -80.04 -0.62
N PHE A 1140 26.70 -79.84 -1.84
CA PHE A 1140 25.93 -79.84 -3.10
C PHE A 1140 26.58 -80.77 -4.14
N GLY A 1141 25.83 -81.75 -4.65
CA GLY A 1141 26.29 -82.71 -5.65
C GLY A 1141 25.30 -82.97 -6.78
N ILE A 1142 25.83 -83.33 -7.96
CA ILE A 1142 25.09 -83.63 -9.18
C ILE A 1142 25.49 -85.02 -9.70
N TYR A 1143 24.51 -85.79 -10.18
CA TYR A 1143 24.64 -87.18 -10.58
C TYR A 1143 24.03 -87.45 -11.96
N ASN A 1144 24.68 -88.31 -12.76
CA ASN A 1144 24.16 -88.76 -14.04
C ASN A 1144 23.09 -89.88 -13.88
N ARG A 1145 22.48 -90.30 -15.00
CA ARG A 1145 21.43 -91.34 -15.02
C ARG A 1145 21.85 -92.69 -14.44
N TRP A 1146 23.14 -92.97 -14.34
CA TRP A 1146 23.72 -94.20 -13.81
C TRP A 1146 24.08 -94.10 -12.31
N GLY A 1147 23.83 -92.95 -11.67
CA GLY A 1147 24.14 -92.70 -10.27
C GLY A 1147 25.60 -92.28 -9.99
N GLU A 1148 26.42 -92.08 -11.02
CA GLU A 1148 27.79 -91.55 -10.85
C GLU A 1148 27.73 -90.05 -10.54
N ARG A 1149 28.49 -89.59 -9.54
CA ARG A 1149 28.58 -88.17 -9.17
C ARG A 1149 29.55 -87.45 -10.11
N ILE A 1150 29.01 -86.59 -10.96
CA ILE A 1150 29.75 -85.88 -12.01
C ILE A 1150 30.16 -84.46 -11.62
N PHE A 1151 29.55 -83.89 -10.58
CA PHE A 1151 29.97 -82.61 -10.00
C PHE A 1151 29.67 -82.57 -8.49
N HIS A 1152 30.50 -81.84 -7.75
CA HIS A 1152 30.40 -81.69 -6.29
C HIS A 1152 31.04 -80.37 -5.85
N THR A 1153 30.42 -79.68 -4.89
CA THR A 1153 30.96 -78.45 -4.27
C THR A 1153 30.42 -78.25 -2.85
N LYS A 1154 31.20 -77.53 -2.03
CA LYS A 1154 30.76 -76.93 -0.76
C LYS A 1154 30.63 -75.39 -0.83
N ASN A 1155 31.05 -74.78 -1.93
CA ASN A 1155 30.93 -73.35 -2.18
C ASN A 1155 29.58 -73.06 -2.89
N PRO A 1156 28.67 -72.24 -2.30
CA PRO A 1156 27.35 -71.95 -2.88
C PRO A 1156 27.41 -71.25 -4.25
N SER A 1157 28.48 -70.52 -4.55
CA SER A 1157 28.64 -69.79 -5.81
C SER A 1157 29.20 -70.64 -6.95
N ALA A 1158 29.75 -71.82 -6.64
CA ALA A 1158 30.33 -72.71 -7.62
C ALA A 1158 29.26 -73.45 -8.45
N CYS A 1159 29.59 -73.81 -9.68
CA CYS A 1159 28.63 -74.27 -10.66
C CYS A 1159 29.18 -75.34 -11.61
N TRP A 1160 28.30 -76.15 -12.19
CA TRP A 1160 28.65 -77.21 -13.12
C TRP A 1160 28.35 -76.82 -14.57
N ASP A 1161 29.35 -76.82 -15.45
CA ASP A 1161 29.26 -76.41 -16.87
C ASP A 1161 28.77 -77.52 -17.83
N GLY A 1162 28.23 -78.63 -17.31
CA GLY A 1162 27.80 -79.75 -18.15
C GLY A 1162 28.95 -80.51 -18.84
N THR A 1163 30.20 -80.34 -18.40
CA THR A 1163 31.33 -81.19 -18.80
C THR A 1163 31.67 -82.19 -17.70
N TYR A 1164 32.30 -83.31 -18.05
CA TYR A 1164 32.85 -84.26 -17.08
C TYR A 1164 34.04 -84.98 -17.69
N LYS A 1165 35.17 -84.99 -16.97
CA LYS A 1165 36.46 -85.53 -17.46
C LYS A 1165 36.92 -84.92 -18.80
N GLY A 1166 36.63 -83.64 -19.03
CA GLY A 1166 36.90 -82.92 -20.28
C GLY A 1166 35.86 -83.11 -21.39
N GLU A 1167 34.97 -84.11 -21.26
CA GLU A 1167 33.98 -84.45 -22.28
C GLU A 1167 32.62 -83.79 -22.07
N LYS A 1168 32.00 -83.36 -23.17
CA LYS A 1168 30.66 -82.75 -23.16
C LYS A 1168 29.60 -83.80 -22.84
N GLN A 1169 28.93 -83.66 -21.70
CA GLN A 1169 27.83 -84.55 -21.31
C GLN A 1169 26.58 -84.38 -22.20
N ASN A 1170 25.88 -85.50 -22.42
CA ASN A 1170 24.71 -85.57 -23.29
C ASN A 1170 23.50 -84.83 -22.69
N PRO A 1171 22.65 -84.19 -23.53
CA PRO A 1171 21.33 -83.72 -23.09
C PRO A 1171 20.51 -84.80 -22.39
N GLY A 1172 19.80 -84.42 -21.33
CA GLY A 1172 19.02 -85.35 -20.52
C GLY A 1172 18.81 -84.86 -19.09
N VAL A 1173 18.13 -85.68 -18.28
CA VAL A 1173 17.82 -85.36 -16.89
C VAL A 1173 18.94 -85.85 -15.96
N TYR A 1174 19.39 -84.95 -15.09
CA TYR A 1174 20.39 -85.16 -14.05
C TYR A 1174 19.76 -84.95 -12.67
N VAL A 1175 20.33 -85.56 -11.64
CA VAL A 1175 19.83 -85.47 -10.25
C VAL A 1175 20.74 -84.57 -9.45
N TYR A 1176 20.18 -83.69 -8.61
CA TYR A 1176 20.93 -82.95 -7.59
C TYR A 1176 20.57 -83.38 -6.17
N LEU A 1177 21.53 -83.20 -5.26
CA LEU A 1177 21.38 -83.35 -3.81
C LEU A 1177 22.03 -82.16 -3.10
N ILE A 1178 21.33 -81.56 -2.12
CA ILE A 1178 21.82 -80.47 -1.28
C ILE A 1178 21.51 -80.75 0.19
N THR A 1179 22.52 -80.58 1.05
CA THR A 1179 22.37 -80.50 2.50
C THR A 1179 22.99 -79.19 3.00
N ALA A 1180 22.30 -78.44 3.87
CA ALA A 1180 22.80 -77.15 4.34
C ALA A 1180 22.29 -76.77 5.74
N LYS A 1181 22.94 -75.79 6.39
CA LYS A 1181 22.54 -75.21 7.68
C LYS A 1181 22.29 -73.69 7.56
N THR A 1182 21.16 -73.22 8.10
CA THR A 1182 20.75 -71.80 8.12
C THR A 1182 20.31 -71.36 9.52
N SER A 1183 20.12 -70.06 9.73
CA SER A 1183 19.64 -69.48 11.00
C SER A 1183 18.24 -69.94 11.43
N CYS A 1184 17.46 -70.55 10.53
CA CYS A 1184 16.15 -71.14 10.82
C CYS A 1184 16.17 -72.68 10.94
N GLY A 1185 17.34 -73.31 10.82
CA GLY A 1185 17.53 -74.76 10.94
C GLY A 1185 18.31 -75.42 9.79
N LYS A 1186 18.47 -76.75 9.87
CA LYS A 1186 19.06 -77.58 8.81
C LYS A 1186 18.05 -77.82 7.68
N VAL A 1187 18.53 -77.82 6.44
CA VAL A 1187 17.74 -77.95 5.21
C VAL A 1187 18.32 -79.09 4.37
N PHE A 1188 17.45 -79.98 3.87
CA PHE A 1188 17.80 -81.03 2.91
C PHE A 1188 16.91 -80.92 1.68
N LYS A 1189 17.50 -80.99 0.48
CA LYS A 1189 16.80 -80.92 -0.80
C LYS A 1189 17.38 -81.92 -1.80
N LYS A 1190 16.49 -82.57 -2.54
CA LYS A 1190 16.79 -83.42 -3.68
C LYS A 1190 15.87 -83.01 -4.83
N GLY A 1191 16.38 -83.03 -6.06
CA GLY A 1191 15.56 -82.77 -7.24
C GLY A 1191 16.24 -83.25 -8.51
N THR A 1192 15.56 -83.04 -9.62
CA THR A 1192 16.05 -83.33 -10.97
C THR A 1192 16.06 -82.06 -11.80
N PHE A 1193 16.96 -82.01 -12.78
CA PHE A 1193 17.05 -80.91 -13.73
C PHE A 1193 17.53 -81.40 -15.09
N ALA A 1194 17.15 -80.71 -16.17
CA ALA A 1194 17.61 -81.05 -17.52
C ALA A 1194 18.92 -80.32 -17.85
N LEU A 1195 19.93 -81.06 -18.29
CA LEU A 1195 20.98 -80.52 -19.16
C LEU A 1195 20.41 -80.47 -20.57
N ILE A 1196 20.42 -79.29 -21.18
CA ILE A 1196 19.95 -79.05 -22.55
C ILE A 1196 21.15 -78.51 -23.36
N ARG A 1197 21.33 -78.98 -24.59
CA ARG A 1197 22.33 -78.51 -25.56
C ARG A 1197 21.78 -78.63 -26.97
#